data_AF-A0A1Q9DHB0-F1
#
_entry.id   AF-A0A1Q9DHB0-F1
#
_cell.length_a   1.000
_cell.length_b   1.000
_cell.length_c   1.000
_cell.angle_alpha   90.00
_cell.angle_beta   90.00
_cell.angle_gamma   90.00
#
_symmetry.space_group_name_H-M   'P 1'
#
loop_
_entity.id
_entity.type
_entity.pdbx_description
1 polymer ?
#
loop_
_entity_poly.entity_id
_entity_poly.type
_entity_poly.pdbx_seq_one_letter_code
_entity_poly.pdbx_strand_id
1 'polypeptide(L)'
;MGLGLLLLSLGALVPLARCQIIEGPAPEIEFEIRMTDEIRDAFAALFDETFMQQLVDCQQLAGDNCDVTGLAEYMIEVGGRLRNSFTQCPTGCSHSQKDCKDFWLAFEENPVALRNGCALTNNWPGACTTFLRELQRRVADETWELSVMCRMIDAGLNLERMPDCKTLAIMTTSSRPSLHDGGCSFETRDECISNLCDVYSQFAWRMQPRNLIPEQARVPFDSSYILAGCEHLVDLDMYNRRDECHDRLDVLAFCDCVCPGMSYVNELGITDCPTIVDNYLLFGRLGIANTSLDALCEPEICEAFSSQRLSDSCRDTRLPGDLECLAMQLPKVLPQNSPCPWLNHSGEVNVLECLDGHRCDINAEGWSCCENHRGRAKCPAQLPIMCDTLCSGITEYCCRQEGECSPRGCPVILQRELFYKEETTTVTTTTPEGRAAVEEEGFTLRLPEGSWIWLMLLIPLFCSIGFFLYIRCLNKKFEREQVAEGDTILGMKLDKFGFFHAYKAENVEREETKPRICIVMSELPESRPLGLELMELRVVRVHPWGAKHGWQVGDIIVDIAGQPVSSFEQLWERIQVERNRPPVRFTVERWNVQTTAEEEAVIAAQDPDVQLKKQKKLVAEDREQRSKSRIASKQQQQTPPTTASDKPTAFPRTLGPNALPGMAYGWDDYDEEEEEEYDEYSDYSEDDSRIRQSTTSSFPAGRYKSRFTANFEVIKKDTPEIQEDPPKEGEPSNTGPEEAKTIAERFFPKDMERRTYEKNKVVFTRDAWGRSVVRVMNPTHRGD
;
A
#
# COMPACT_ATOMS: atom_id res chain seq x y z
N MET A 1 -71.10 -6.83 -56.14
CA MET A 1 -72.02 -7.04 -57.29
C MET A 1 -71.19 -6.88 -58.55
N GLY A 2 -70.88 -7.87 -59.37
CA GLY A 2 -71.22 -9.28 -59.48
C GLY A 2 -70.97 -9.64 -60.94
N LEU A 3 -70.02 -10.52 -61.25
CA LEU A 3 -69.82 -11.13 -62.58
C LEU A 3 -68.61 -12.08 -62.50
N GLY A 4 -68.70 -13.28 -63.06
CA GLY A 4 -67.56 -14.19 -63.12
C GLY A 4 -67.92 -15.57 -63.65
N LEU A 5 -68.04 -15.66 -64.97
CA LEU A 5 -68.12 -16.91 -65.73
C LEU A 5 -66.77 -17.65 -65.77
N LEU A 6 -66.86 -18.95 -66.12
CA LEU A 6 -66.02 -19.71 -67.06
C LEU A 6 -65.01 -20.77 -66.53
N LEU A 7 -65.45 -22.03 -66.66
CA LEU A 7 -64.82 -23.25 -67.23
C LEU A 7 -63.58 -23.94 -66.58
N LEU A 8 -63.85 -25.16 -66.08
CA LEU A 8 -63.24 -26.48 -66.39
C LEU A 8 -61.75 -26.58 -66.76
N SER A 9 -61.00 -27.43 -66.04
CA SER A 9 -60.49 -28.70 -66.61
C SER A 9 -59.80 -29.65 -65.61
N LEU A 10 -60.14 -30.94 -65.79
CA LEU A 10 -59.34 -32.16 -65.63
C LEU A 10 -58.98 -32.68 -64.23
N GLY A 11 -59.65 -33.77 -63.86
CA GLY A 11 -59.22 -34.71 -62.82
C GLY A 11 -58.33 -35.82 -63.35
N ALA A 12 -57.52 -36.39 -62.45
CA ALA A 12 -56.90 -37.70 -62.57
C ALA A 12 -56.85 -38.38 -61.18
N LEU A 13 -56.87 -39.71 -61.21
CA LEU A 13 -57.21 -40.68 -60.16
C LEU A 13 -56.08 -40.95 -59.13
N VAL A 14 -56.47 -41.15 -57.85
CA VAL A 14 -56.19 -42.31 -56.92
C VAL A 14 -54.71 -42.59 -56.53
N PRO A 15 -54.32 -43.14 -55.33
CA PRO A 15 -55.11 -43.80 -54.28
C PRO A 15 -54.91 -43.36 -52.81
N LEU A 16 -55.86 -43.80 -51.98
CA LEU A 16 -55.79 -43.91 -50.52
C LEU A 16 -54.58 -44.75 -50.05
N ALA A 17 -53.77 -44.17 -49.17
CA ALA A 17 -52.75 -44.88 -48.39
C ALA A 17 -52.93 -44.60 -46.89
N ARG A 18 -52.99 -45.71 -46.15
CA ARG A 18 -52.87 -45.97 -44.70
C ARG A 18 -52.54 -44.79 -43.78
N CYS A 19 -53.38 -44.64 -42.74
CA CYS A 19 -53.03 -43.99 -41.48
C CYS A 19 -51.80 -44.66 -40.84
N GLN A 20 -50.73 -43.89 -40.70
CA GLN A 20 -49.61 -44.16 -39.81
C GLN A 20 -49.76 -43.24 -38.61
N ILE A 21 -49.97 -43.82 -37.43
CA ILE A 21 -49.83 -43.11 -36.16
C ILE A 21 -48.33 -42.86 -36.00
N ILE A 22 -47.93 -41.59 -36.11
CA ILE A 22 -46.57 -41.15 -35.80
C ILE A 22 -46.53 -40.92 -34.29
N GLU A 23 -45.97 -41.87 -33.54
CA GLU A 23 -45.44 -41.61 -32.21
C GLU A 23 -44.17 -40.76 -32.40
N GLY A 24 -44.34 -39.45 -32.45
CA GLY A 24 -43.23 -38.51 -32.33
C GLY A 24 -42.87 -38.34 -30.85
N PRO A 25 -41.57 -38.26 -30.47
CA PRO A 25 -41.20 -37.89 -29.12
C PRO A 25 -41.84 -36.53 -28.80
N ALA A 26 -42.45 -36.42 -27.61
CA ALA A 26 -42.93 -35.15 -27.11
C ALA A 26 -41.80 -34.11 -27.21
N PRO A 27 -42.07 -32.87 -27.64
CA PRO A 27 -41.04 -31.86 -27.66
C PRO A 27 -40.47 -31.74 -26.24
N GLU A 28 -39.18 -32.03 -26.09
CA GLU A 28 -38.40 -31.53 -24.96
C GLU A 28 -38.55 -30.01 -25.01
N ILE A 29 -39.46 -29.49 -24.19
CA ILE A 29 -39.46 -28.08 -23.85
C ILE A 29 -38.24 -27.95 -22.94
N GLU A 30 -37.09 -27.67 -23.55
CA GLU A 30 -35.95 -27.11 -22.83
C GLU A 30 -36.46 -25.81 -22.21
N PHE A 31 -36.87 -25.89 -20.94
CA PHE A 31 -36.98 -24.74 -20.07
C PHE A 31 -35.54 -24.25 -19.88
N GLU A 32 -35.07 -23.44 -20.82
CA GLU A 32 -33.84 -22.68 -20.69
C GLU A 32 -34.06 -21.69 -19.55
N ILE A 33 -33.64 -22.10 -18.34
CA ILE A 33 -33.69 -21.27 -17.15
C ILE A 33 -32.79 -20.07 -17.40
N ARG A 34 -33.43 -18.90 -17.60
CA ARG A 34 -32.78 -17.66 -18.01
C ARG A 34 -32.06 -17.00 -16.83
N MET A 35 -30.86 -17.47 -16.53
CA MET A 35 -29.85 -16.57 -16.01
C MET A 35 -29.36 -15.76 -17.23
N THR A 36 -29.56 -14.45 -17.23
CA THR A 36 -29.12 -13.63 -18.38
C THR A 36 -27.59 -13.70 -18.49
N ASP A 37 -27.05 -13.57 -19.71
CA ASP A 37 -25.60 -13.50 -19.90
C ASP A 37 -24.97 -12.39 -19.04
N GLU A 38 -25.69 -11.28 -18.82
CA GLU A 38 -25.27 -10.17 -17.95
C GLU A 38 -25.11 -10.60 -16.47
N ILE A 39 -26.06 -11.35 -15.92
CA ILE A 39 -25.98 -11.89 -14.55
C ILE A 39 -24.82 -12.89 -14.47
N ARG A 40 -24.66 -13.73 -15.51
CA ARG A 40 -23.58 -14.71 -15.56
C ARG A 40 -22.22 -14.03 -15.54
N ASP A 41 -22.01 -13.02 -16.38
CA ASP A 41 -20.73 -12.31 -16.49
C ASP A 41 -20.43 -11.50 -15.22
N ALA A 42 -21.44 -10.87 -14.62
CA ALA A 42 -21.28 -10.12 -13.37
C ALA A 42 -20.98 -11.03 -12.17
N PHE A 43 -21.60 -12.21 -12.11
CA PHE A 43 -21.32 -13.18 -11.07
C PHE A 43 -19.97 -13.87 -11.29
N ALA A 44 -19.59 -14.16 -12.54
CA ALA A 44 -18.27 -14.66 -12.89
C ALA A 44 -17.14 -13.66 -12.57
N ALA A 45 -17.46 -12.37 -12.47
CA ALA A 45 -16.50 -11.40 -11.94
C ALA A 45 -16.29 -11.61 -10.44
N LEU A 46 -17.34 -11.91 -9.67
CA LEU A 46 -17.26 -12.11 -8.21
C LEU A 46 -16.76 -13.50 -7.79
N PHE A 47 -17.00 -14.49 -8.64
CA PHE A 47 -16.78 -15.90 -8.37
C PHE A 47 -16.23 -16.64 -9.59
N ASP A 48 -15.57 -17.77 -9.38
CA ASP A 48 -15.11 -18.60 -10.50
C ASP A 48 -16.27 -19.30 -11.25
N GLU A 49 -15.99 -19.78 -12.48
CA GLU A 49 -16.98 -20.49 -13.31
C GLU A 49 -17.52 -21.76 -12.64
N THR A 50 -16.74 -22.40 -11.77
CA THR A 50 -17.17 -23.63 -11.09
C THR A 50 -18.25 -23.35 -10.06
N PHE A 51 -18.13 -22.23 -9.35
CA PHE A 51 -19.13 -21.76 -8.41
C PHE A 51 -20.42 -21.36 -9.13
N MET A 52 -20.30 -20.78 -10.32
CA MET A 52 -21.45 -20.50 -11.18
C MET A 52 -22.20 -21.75 -11.61
N GLN A 53 -21.48 -22.81 -12.00
CA GLN A 53 -22.13 -24.08 -12.34
C GLN A 53 -22.90 -24.66 -11.15
N GLN A 54 -22.36 -24.56 -9.93
CA GLN A 54 -23.05 -25.03 -8.72
C GLN A 54 -24.34 -24.26 -8.44
N LEU A 55 -24.36 -22.95 -8.70
CA LEU A 55 -25.56 -22.12 -8.58
C LEU A 55 -26.63 -22.54 -9.59
N VAL A 56 -26.24 -22.73 -10.86
CA VAL A 56 -27.14 -23.19 -11.93
C VAL A 56 -27.72 -24.57 -11.61
N ASP A 57 -26.89 -25.51 -11.15
CA ASP A 57 -27.34 -26.85 -10.74
C ASP A 57 -28.30 -26.77 -9.54
N CYS A 58 -28.03 -25.88 -8.59
CA CYS A 58 -28.94 -25.64 -7.47
C CYS A 58 -30.30 -25.11 -7.96
N GLN A 59 -30.30 -24.11 -8.84
CA GLN A 59 -31.51 -23.52 -9.40
C GLN A 59 -32.36 -24.54 -10.17
N GLN A 60 -31.72 -25.35 -11.01
CA GLN A 60 -32.39 -26.42 -11.78
C GLN A 60 -33.09 -27.43 -10.89
N LEU A 61 -32.49 -27.79 -9.75
CA LEU A 61 -33.02 -28.82 -8.86
C LEU A 61 -33.99 -28.29 -7.80
N ALA A 62 -33.84 -27.03 -7.38
CA ALA A 62 -34.71 -26.43 -6.37
C ALA A 62 -36.10 -26.08 -6.92
N GLY A 63 -36.18 -25.83 -8.23
CA GLY A 63 -37.41 -25.44 -8.93
C GLY A 63 -37.93 -24.05 -8.52
N ASP A 64 -39.08 -23.66 -9.05
CA ASP A 64 -39.65 -22.31 -8.89
C ASP A 64 -40.07 -21.95 -7.45
N ASN A 65 -40.10 -22.93 -6.54
CA ASN A 65 -40.48 -22.71 -5.14
C ASN A 65 -39.34 -22.07 -4.30
N CYS A 66 -38.13 -22.03 -4.85
CA CYS A 66 -36.95 -21.50 -4.21
C CYS A 66 -36.40 -20.35 -5.05
N ASP A 67 -36.38 -19.14 -4.49
CA ASP A 67 -35.90 -17.95 -5.18
C ASP A 67 -34.35 -17.87 -5.18
N VAL A 68 -33.72 -18.86 -5.81
CA VAL A 68 -32.25 -18.93 -6.00
C VAL A 68 -31.79 -17.77 -6.90
N THR A 69 -32.60 -17.40 -7.90
CA THR A 69 -32.32 -16.29 -8.82
C THR A 69 -32.29 -14.96 -8.07
N GLY A 70 -33.30 -14.66 -7.25
CA GLY A 70 -33.34 -13.42 -6.47
C GLY A 70 -32.19 -13.32 -5.49
N LEU A 71 -31.77 -14.44 -4.87
CA LEU A 71 -30.55 -14.48 -4.05
C LEU A 71 -29.31 -14.12 -4.88
N ALA A 72 -29.14 -14.73 -6.05
CA ALA A 72 -28.00 -14.48 -6.92
C ALA A 72 -27.95 -13.03 -7.42
N GLU A 73 -29.08 -12.47 -7.86
CA GLU A 73 -29.19 -11.07 -8.29
C GLU A 73 -28.81 -10.12 -7.14
N TYR A 74 -29.29 -10.39 -5.93
CA TYR A 74 -28.94 -9.58 -4.76
C TYR A 74 -27.45 -9.68 -4.40
N MET A 75 -26.86 -10.87 -4.46
CA MET A 75 -25.42 -11.07 -4.24
C MET A 75 -24.58 -10.31 -5.27
N ILE A 76 -24.97 -10.31 -6.55
CA ILE A 76 -24.29 -9.56 -7.61
C ILE A 76 -24.39 -8.06 -7.38
N GLU A 77 -25.59 -7.58 -7.06
CA GLU A 77 -25.82 -6.16 -6.83
C GLU A 77 -24.95 -5.66 -5.66
N VAL A 78 -25.00 -6.36 -4.52
CA VAL A 78 -24.24 -5.99 -3.32
C VAL A 78 -22.73 -6.18 -3.52
N GLY A 79 -22.31 -7.34 -4.02
CA GLY A 79 -20.90 -7.65 -4.27
C GLY A 79 -20.26 -6.73 -5.32
N GLY A 80 -20.98 -6.46 -6.41
CA GLY A 80 -20.55 -5.54 -7.45
C GLY A 80 -20.44 -4.10 -6.96
N ARG A 81 -21.42 -3.63 -6.17
CA ARG A 81 -21.39 -2.29 -5.56
C ARG A 81 -20.20 -2.14 -4.62
N LEU A 82 -19.96 -3.09 -3.72
CA LEU A 82 -18.82 -3.07 -2.80
C LEU A 82 -17.49 -3.15 -3.54
N ARG A 83 -17.34 -4.07 -4.50
CA ARG A 83 -16.10 -4.19 -5.28
C ARG A 83 -15.78 -2.91 -6.03
N ASN A 84 -16.80 -2.30 -6.65
CA ASN A 84 -16.63 -1.01 -7.30
C ASN A 84 -16.23 0.08 -6.32
N SER A 85 -16.82 0.11 -5.11
CA SER A 85 -16.44 1.05 -4.04
C SER A 85 -14.98 0.89 -3.62
N PHE A 86 -14.52 -0.35 -3.37
CA PHE A 86 -13.13 -0.63 -2.98
C PHE A 86 -12.13 -0.36 -4.10
N THR A 87 -12.50 -0.63 -5.36
CA THR A 87 -11.63 -0.38 -6.52
C THR A 87 -11.50 1.10 -6.84
N GLN A 88 -12.60 1.88 -6.75
CA GLN A 88 -12.59 3.32 -7.04
C GLN A 88 -11.87 4.12 -5.96
N CYS A 89 -11.82 3.62 -4.73
CA CYS A 89 -11.10 4.27 -3.67
C CYS A 89 -10.14 3.35 -2.92
N PRO A 90 -8.95 3.11 -3.50
CA PRO A 90 -7.93 2.29 -2.86
C PRO A 90 -7.40 2.90 -1.56
N THR A 91 -7.34 4.24 -1.48
CA THR A 91 -6.86 5.02 -0.34
C THR A 91 -7.61 6.34 -0.23
N GLY A 92 -7.80 6.86 0.99
CA GLY A 92 -8.35 8.21 1.20
C GLY A 92 -9.87 8.29 1.35
N CYS A 93 -10.61 7.19 1.17
CA CYS A 93 -12.07 7.18 1.39
C CYS A 93 -12.48 6.34 2.58
N SER A 94 -13.67 6.67 3.06
CA SER A 94 -14.43 5.83 3.97
C SER A 94 -15.50 5.05 3.23
N HIS A 95 -15.87 3.90 3.79
CA HIS A 95 -16.90 3.02 3.27
C HIS A 95 -18.09 2.94 4.23
N SER A 96 -19.28 2.84 3.68
CA SER A 96 -20.49 2.75 4.49
C SER A 96 -20.58 1.40 5.18
N GLN A 97 -20.75 1.40 6.51
CA GLN A 97 -21.08 0.19 7.26
C GLN A 97 -22.37 -0.47 6.74
N LYS A 98 -23.30 0.31 6.17
CA LYS A 98 -24.53 -0.22 5.59
C LYS A 98 -24.22 -1.19 4.43
N ASP A 99 -23.28 -0.85 3.55
CA ASP A 99 -22.98 -1.71 2.40
C ASP A 99 -22.39 -3.06 2.87
N CYS A 100 -21.59 -3.05 3.95
CA CYS A 100 -21.08 -4.29 4.53
C CYS A 100 -22.13 -5.09 5.30
N LYS A 101 -23.12 -4.43 5.92
CA LYS A 101 -24.30 -5.12 6.49
C LYS A 101 -25.13 -5.79 5.40
N ASP A 102 -25.36 -5.09 4.29
CA ASP A 102 -26.04 -5.65 3.12
C ASP A 102 -25.27 -6.86 2.56
N PHE A 103 -23.93 -6.84 2.63
CA PHE A 103 -23.10 -8.00 2.29
C PHE A 103 -23.30 -9.18 3.24
N TRP A 104 -23.23 -8.98 4.56
CA TRP A 104 -23.47 -10.08 5.49
C TRP A 104 -24.89 -10.67 5.35
N LEU A 105 -25.88 -9.81 5.08
CA LEU A 105 -27.24 -10.23 4.73
C LEU A 105 -27.26 -11.08 3.45
N ALA A 106 -26.61 -10.63 2.37
CA ALA A 106 -26.60 -11.31 1.09
C ALA A 106 -25.85 -12.65 1.12
N PHE A 107 -24.73 -12.74 1.84
CA PHE A 107 -23.80 -13.87 1.76
C PHE A 107 -23.87 -14.83 2.95
N GLU A 108 -24.46 -14.45 4.10
CA GLU A 108 -24.64 -15.33 5.27
C GLU A 108 -26.12 -15.56 5.60
N GLU A 109 -26.91 -14.50 5.80
CA GLU A 109 -28.28 -14.63 6.33
C GLU A 109 -29.28 -15.11 5.28
N ASN A 110 -29.31 -14.48 4.11
CA ASN A 110 -30.25 -14.83 3.04
C ASN A 110 -30.06 -16.25 2.51
N PRO A 111 -28.84 -16.78 2.34
CA PRO A 111 -28.65 -18.17 1.96
C PRO A 111 -29.18 -19.17 3.01
N VAL A 112 -29.07 -18.83 4.30
CA VAL A 112 -29.66 -19.63 5.39
C VAL A 112 -31.18 -19.51 5.41
N ALA A 113 -31.72 -18.31 5.19
CA ALA A 113 -33.16 -18.07 5.08
C ALA A 113 -33.76 -18.83 3.88
N LEU A 114 -33.09 -18.81 2.73
CA LEU A 114 -33.46 -19.58 1.53
C LEU A 114 -33.49 -21.08 1.85
N ARG A 115 -32.45 -21.60 2.50
CA ARG A 115 -32.40 -23.01 2.95
C ARG A 115 -33.59 -23.35 3.84
N ASN A 116 -33.90 -22.51 4.84
CA ASN A 116 -34.98 -22.76 5.78
C ASN A 116 -36.37 -22.68 5.13
N GLY A 117 -36.57 -21.71 4.24
CA GLY A 117 -37.82 -21.56 3.48
C GLY A 117 -38.08 -22.74 2.54
N CYS A 118 -37.04 -23.20 1.84
CA CYS A 118 -37.12 -24.32 0.91
C CYS A 118 -37.20 -25.68 1.60
N ALA A 119 -36.56 -25.86 2.76
CA ALA A 119 -36.57 -27.12 3.51
C ALA A 119 -37.98 -27.57 3.94
N LEU A 120 -38.92 -26.63 4.11
CA LEU A 120 -40.33 -26.93 4.42
C LEU A 120 -41.03 -27.77 3.33
N THR A 121 -40.46 -27.83 2.13
CA THR A 121 -40.96 -28.65 1.01
C THR A 121 -40.34 -30.05 0.93
N ASN A 122 -39.50 -30.45 1.90
CA ASN A 122 -38.76 -31.73 1.95
C ASN A 122 -37.80 -31.99 0.77
N ASN A 123 -37.52 -30.99 -0.09
CA ASN A 123 -36.82 -31.16 -1.35
C ASN A 123 -35.50 -30.38 -1.48
N TRP A 124 -34.82 -29.98 -0.38
CA TRP A 124 -33.56 -29.24 -0.48
C TRP A 124 -32.49 -30.05 -1.24
N PRO A 125 -32.07 -29.64 -2.46
CA PRO A 125 -31.20 -30.48 -3.28
C PRO A 125 -29.78 -30.59 -2.72
N GLY A 126 -29.12 -31.72 -3.03
CA GLY A 126 -27.70 -31.91 -2.72
C GLY A 126 -26.82 -30.82 -3.35
N ALA A 127 -27.10 -30.41 -4.59
CA ALA A 127 -26.38 -29.34 -5.28
C ALA A 127 -26.46 -28.01 -4.52
N CYS A 128 -27.64 -27.62 -4.02
CA CYS A 128 -27.80 -26.41 -3.22
C CYS A 128 -27.04 -26.47 -1.89
N THR A 129 -26.93 -27.66 -1.29
CA THR A 129 -26.09 -27.83 -0.09
C THR A 129 -24.61 -27.64 -0.40
N THR A 130 -24.15 -28.14 -1.55
CA THR A 130 -22.77 -27.94 -2.03
C THR A 130 -22.51 -26.46 -2.31
N PHE A 131 -23.40 -25.79 -3.04
CA PHE A 131 -23.34 -24.35 -3.31
C PHE A 131 -23.24 -23.54 -2.01
N LEU A 132 -24.13 -23.77 -1.04
CA LEU A 132 -24.09 -23.03 0.23
C LEU A 132 -22.81 -23.29 1.03
N ARG A 133 -22.30 -24.52 1.03
CA ARG A 133 -21.05 -24.84 1.70
C ARG A 133 -19.88 -24.11 1.05
N GLU A 134 -19.86 -24.08 -0.28
CA GLU A 134 -18.82 -23.41 -1.04
C GLU A 134 -18.91 -21.88 -0.89
N LEU A 135 -20.12 -21.33 -0.84
CA LEU A 135 -20.37 -19.92 -0.51
C LEU A 135 -19.81 -19.57 0.86
N GLN A 136 -20.13 -20.37 1.88
CA GLN A 136 -19.61 -20.20 3.23
C GLN A 136 -18.08 -20.33 3.27
N ARG A 137 -17.51 -21.27 2.50
CA ARG A 137 -16.06 -21.42 2.36
C ARG A 137 -15.42 -20.16 1.76
N ARG A 138 -16.02 -19.57 0.73
CA ARG A 138 -15.57 -18.32 0.10
C ARG A 138 -15.70 -17.11 1.03
N VAL A 139 -16.81 -17.00 1.76
CA VAL A 139 -17.00 -15.96 2.78
C VAL A 139 -15.99 -16.10 3.92
N ALA A 140 -15.65 -17.34 4.28
CA ALA A 140 -14.63 -17.63 5.28
C ALA A 140 -13.19 -17.40 4.78
N ASP A 141 -12.98 -17.38 3.46
CA ASP A 141 -11.68 -17.30 2.79
C ASP A 141 -10.95 -16.00 3.14
N GLU A 142 -9.72 -16.14 3.63
CA GLU A 142 -8.84 -15.03 4.00
C GLU A 142 -8.30 -14.29 2.78
N THR A 143 -8.39 -14.86 1.59
CA THR A 143 -7.93 -14.20 0.36
C THR A 143 -9.03 -13.39 -0.34
N TRP A 144 -10.28 -13.50 0.11
CA TRP A 144 -11.40 -12.87 -0.57
C TRP A 144 -11.60 -11.43 -0.10
N GLU A 145 -11.23 -10.47 -0.96
CA GLU A 145 -11.21 -9.03 -0.67
C GLU A 145 -12.50 -8.51 -0.05
N LEU A 146 -13.68 -8.91 -0.56
CA LEU A 146 -14.95 -8.41 -0.05
C LEU A 146 -15.19 -8.78 1.41
N SER A 147 -14.91 -10.03 1.78
CA SER A 147 -15.06 -10.51 3.15
C SER A 147 -14.07 -9.83 4.09
N VAL A 148 -12.79 -9.77 3.72
CA VAL A 148 -11.74 -9.15 4.54
C VAL A 148 -12.05 -7.67 4.79
N MET A 149 -12.39 -6.92 3.74
CA MET A 149 -12.73 -5.49 3.87
C MET A 149 -13.98 -5.28 4.72
N CYS A 150 -15.04 -6.07 4.53
CA CYS A 150 -16.25 -5.91 5.32
C CYS A 150 -16.10 -6.34 6.77
N ARG A 151 -15.18 -7.27 7.10
CA ARG A 151 -14.81 -7.57 8.48
C ARG A 151 -14.08 -6.42 9.15
N MET A 152 -13.39 -5.56 8.40
CA MET A 152 -12.70 -4.38 8.93
C MET A 152 -13.64 -3.19 9.11
N ILE A 153 -14.57 -2.99 8.16
CA ILE A 153 -15.55 -1.91 8.18
C ILE A 153 -16.66 -2.18 9.20
N ASP A 154 -17.13 -3.43 9.29
CA ASP A 154 -18.19 -3.88 10.18
C ASP A 154 -17.71 -5.04 11.07
N ALA A 155 -16.71 -4.74 11.91
CA ALA A 155 -16.09 -5.72 12.82
C ALA A 155 -17.02 -6.20 13.95
N GLY A 156 -18.21 -5.62 14.08
CA GLY A 156 -19.11 -5.81 15.21
C GLY A 156 -18.57 -5.20 16.52
N LEU A 157 -19.32 -5.38 17.60
CA LEU A 157 -18.99 -4.78 18.91
C LEU A 157 -17.74 -5.39 19.57
N ASN A 158 -17.39 -6.64 19.25
CA ASN A 158 -16.33 -7.38 19.95
C ASN A 158 -15.02 -7.46 19.16
N LEU A 159 -14.92 -6.88 17.96
CA LEU A 159 -13.77 -7.03 17.06
C LEU A 159 -13.40 -8.48 16.71
N GLU A 160 -14.22 -9.48 17.07
CA GLU A 160 -13.94 -10.91 16.89
C GLU A 160 -13.77 -11.31 15.42
N ARG A 161 -14.35 -10.53 14.51
CA ARG A 161 -14.27 -10.75 13.07
C ARG A 161 -13.08 -10.07 12.42
N MET A 162 -12.32 -9.25 13.15
CA MET A 162 -11.24 -8.46 12.58
C MET A 162 -10.14 -9.37 12.01
N PRO A 163 -9.72 -9.19 10.75
CA PRO A 163 -8.60 -9.95 10.20
C PRO A 163 -7.30 -9.59 10.91
N ASP A 164 -6.36 -10.53 10.92
CA ASP A 164 -4.99 -10.21 11.29
C ASP A 164 -4.25 -9.54 10.12
N CYS A 165 -3.06 -9.02 10.41
CA CYS A 165 -2.21 -8.36 9.42
C CYS A 165 -1.80 -9.29 8.26
N LYS A 166 -1.66 -10.59 8.53
CA LYS A 166 -1.31 -11.60 7.52
C LYS A 166 -2.46 -11.78 6.53
N THR A 167 -3.68 -11.93 7.01
CA THR A 167 -4.89 -12.03 6.17
C THR A 167 -5.01 -10.81 5.27
N LEU A 168 -4.79 -9.60 5.81
CA LEU A 168 -4.77 -8.38 5.00
C LEU A 168 -3.65 -8.41 3.92
N ALA A 169 -2.47 -8.92 4.26
CA ALA A 169 -1.35 -8.99 3.34
C ALA A 169 -1.63 -9.96 2.19
N ILE A 170 -2.14 -11.16 2.50
CA ILE A 170 -2.55 -12.16 1.49
C ILE A 170 -3.58 -11.54 0.56
N MET A 171 -4.66 -10.98 1.13
CA MET A 171 -5.74 -10.35 0.38
C MET A 171 -5.23 -9.22 -0.53
N THR A 172 -4.28 -8.41 -0.07
CA THR A 172 -3.73 -7.31 -0.88
C THR A 172 -2.88 -7.82 -2.03
N THR A 173 -2.09 -8.89 -1.80
CA THR A 173 -1.31 -9.52 -2.88
C THR A 173 -2.16 -10.29 -3.87
N SER A 174 -3.27 -10.88 -3.45
CA SER A 174 -4.13 -11.70 -4.30
C SER A 174 -5.13 -10.89 -5.12
N SER A 175 -5.47 -9.65 -4.71
CA SER A 175 -6.38 -8.79 -5.45
C SER A 175 -5.72 -8.05 -6.61
N ARG A 176 -4.39 -8.13 -6.74
CA ARG A 176 -3.61 -7.39 -7.73
C ARG A 176 -2.65 -8.30 -8.49
N PRO A 177 -2.35 -7.97 -9.76
CA PRO A 177 -1.30 -8.65 -10.50
C PRO A 177 0.02 -8.57 -9.73
N SER A 178 0.57 -9.72 -9.43
CA SER A 178 1.86 -9.92 -8.75
C SER A 178 2.60 -11.06 -9.45
N LEU A 179 3.41 -11.88 -8.77
CA LEU A 179 4.08 -13.02 -9.39
C LEU A 179 3.08 -14.11 -9.80
N HIS A 180 2.00 -14.28 -9.03
CA HIS A 180 1.05 -15.38 -9.19
C HIS A 180 0.20 -15.32 -10.49
N ASP A 181 -0.18 -14.13 -10.97
CA ASP A 181 -1.22 -13.95 -12.00
C ASP A 181 -0.68 -13.94 -13.46
N GLY A 182 0.31 -14.78 -13.74
CA GLY A 182 0.88 -14.94 -15.09
C GLY A 182 2.31 -14.41 -15.28
N GLY A 183 3.06 -14.23 -14.19
CA GLY A 183 4.50 -13.99 -14.24
C GLY A 183 4.85 -12.55 -14.57
N CYS A 184 4.47 -11.63 -13.69
CA CYS A 184 4.94 -10.25 -13.77
C CYS A 184 4.61 -9.60 -15.13
N SER A 185 3.34 -9.68 -15.51
CA SER A 185 2.82 -9.27 -16.82
C SER A 185 2.82 -7.76 -17.09
N PHE A 186 3.63 -6.99 -16.36
CA PHE A 186 3.76 -5.55 -16.56
C PHE A 186 4.42 -5.30 -17.92
N GLU A 187 3.84 -4.41 -18.73
CA GLU A 187 4.43 -4.06 -20.02
C GLU A 187 5.73 -3.28 -19.85
N THR A 188 5.85 -2.54 -18.74
CA THR A 188 6.98 -1.68 -18.44
C THR A 188 7.42 -1.75 -16.98
N ARG A 189 8.70 -1.40 -16.76
CA ARG A 189 9.28 -1.22 -15.43
C ARG A 189 8.49 -0.22 -14.57
N ASP A 190 8.10 0.91 -15.15
CA ASP A 190 7.39 1.98 -14.42
C ASP A 190 5.98 1.54 -13.99
N GLU A 191 5.32 0.72 -14.81
CA GLU A 191 4.04 0.10 -14.46
C GLU A 191 4.18 -0.88 -13.27
N CYS A 192 5.24 -1.70 -13.28
CA CYS A 192 5.57 -2.56 -12.13
C CYS A 192 5.78 -1.74 -10.85
N ILE A 193 6.61 -0.69 -10.93
CA ILE A 193 6.91 0.18 -9.77
C ILE A 193 5.62 0.83 -9.27
N SER A 194 4.81 1.43 -10.15
CA SER A 194 3.55 2.05 -9.78
C SER A 194 2.59 1.06 -9.13
N ASN A 195 2.47 -0.17 -9.65
CA ASN A 195 1.59 -1.19 -9.09
C ASN A 195 2.04 -1.61 -7.68
N LEU A 196 3.35 -1.83 -7.46
CA LEU A 196 3.86 -2.16 -6.12
C LEU A 196 3.67 -1.00 -5.13
N CYS A 197 3.87 0.23 -5.58
CA CYS A 197 3.63 1.40 -4.74
C CYS A 197 2.17 1.55 -4.36
N ASP A 198 1.26 1.20 -5.26
CA ASP A 198 -0.16 1.16 -4.97
C ASP A 198 -0.51 0.05 -3.98
N VAL A 199 0.09 -1.15 -4.14
CA VAL A 199 -0.04 -2.28 -3.20
C VAL A 199 0.38 -1.85 -1.80
N TYR A 200 1.56 -1.24 -1.65
CA TYR A 200 2.05 -0.78 -0.35
C TYR A 200 1.18 0.33 0.25
N SER A 201 0.79 1.32 -0.55
CA SER A 201 -0.07 2.42 -0.08
C SER A 201 -1.45 1.92 0.37
N GLN A 202 -2.06 0.99 -0.38
CA GLN A 202 -3.32 0.35 0.01
C GLN A 202 -3.19 -0.47 1.28
N PHE A 203 -2.14 -1.28 1.38
CA PHE A 203 -1.91 -2.09 2.56
C PHE A 203 -1.78 -1.21 3.81
N ALA A 204 -0.99 -0.15 3.72
CA ALA A 204 -0.77 0.84 4.77
C ALA A 204 -2.04 1.57 5.20
N TRP A 205 -2.85 1.96 4.22
CA TRP A 205 -4.12 2.59 4.49
C TRP A 205 -5.07 1.63 5.21
N ARG A 206 -5.17 0.38 4.72
CA ARG A 206 -6.10 -0.63 5.22
C ARG A 206 -5.69 -1.17 6.60
N MET A 207 -4.40 -1.29 6.94
CA MET A 207 -3.96 -1.80 8.25
C MET A 207 -4.44 -0.97 9.46
N GLN A 208 -4.99 0.22 9.21
CA GLN A 208 -5.71 1.03 10.19
C GLN A 208 -7.21 1.05 9.84
N PRO A 209 -8.05 0.15 10.42
CA PRO A 209 -9.48 0.08 10.12
C PRO A 209 -10.24 1.41 10.22
N ARG A 210 -9.78 2.32 11.10
CA ARG A 210 -10.31 3.69 11.24
C ARG A 210 -10.32 4.47 9.93
N ASN A 211 -9.37 4.19 9.04
CA ASN A 211 -9.24 4.84 7.73
C ASN A 211 -10.34 4.40 6.75
N LEU A 212 -10.94 3.22 6.96
CA LEU A 212 -11.99 2.66 6.12
C LEU A 212 -13.39 3.10 6.56
N ILE A 213 -13.52 3.81 7.68
CA ILE A 213 -14.80 4.12 8.31
C ILE A 213 -15.01 5.65 8.32
N PRO A 214 -16.24 6.15 8.07
CA PRO A 214 -16.54 7.57 8.11
C PRO A 214 -16.22 8.15 9.49
N GLU A 215 -15.83 9.41 9.55
CA GLU A 215 -15.35 10.04 10.79
C GLU A 215 -16.35 9.89 11.95
N GLN A 216 -17.64 9.97 11.65
CA GLN A 216 -18.73 9.83 12.61
C GLN A 216 -18.83 8.41 13.21
N ALA A 217 -18.37 7.40 12.49
CA ALA A 217 -18.42 5.99 12.89
C ALA A 217 -17.07 5.46 13.42
N ARG A 218 -16.04 6.31 13.59
CA ARG A 218 -14.70 5.92 14.10
C ARG A 218 -14.65 5.56 15.58
N VAL A 219 -15.76 5.69 16.31
CA VAL A 219 -15.84 5.60 17.77
C VAL A 219 -15.27 4.31 18.40
N PRO A 220 -15.24 3.12 17.76
CA PRO A 220 -14.60 1.96 18.38
C PRO A 220 -13.07 1.89 18.21
N PHE A 221 -12.47 2.71 17.33
CA PHE A 221 -11.04 2.64 17.04
C PHE A 221 -10.27 3.87 17.53
N ASP A 222 -9.30 3.65 18.40
CA ASP A 222 -8.29 4.67 18.70
C ASP A 222 -7.56 5.06 17.40
N SER A 223 -7.11 6.31 17.33
CA SER A 223 -6.23 6.84 16.30
C SER A 223 -4.96 6.02 16.09
N SER A 224 -4.48 5.31 17.12
CA SER A 224 -3.33 4.42 17.06
C SER A 224 -3.69 2.96 16.83
N TYR A 225 -4.98 2.63 16.64
CA TYR A 225 -5.38 1.25 16.44
C TYR A 225 -4.88 0.72 15.09
N ILE A 226 -4.17 -0.40 15.15
CA ILE A 226 -3.55 -1.09 14.03
C ILE A 226 -3.97 -2.55 14.11
N LEU A 227 -4.15 -3.21 12.97
CA LEU A 227 -4.42 -4.65 12.94
C LEU A 227 -3.35 -5.45 13.69
N ALA A 228 -3.77 -6.51 14.38
CA ALA A 228 -2.86 -7.40 15.08
C ALA A 228 -1.81 -7.99 14.12
N GLY A 229 -0.52 -7.85 14.46
CA GLY A 229 0.61 -8.30 13.64
C GLY A 229 1.19 -7.26 12.68
N CYS A 230 0.62 -6.05 12.61
CA CYS A 230 1.10 -4.91 11.82
C CYS A 230 1.81 -3.83 12.67
N GLU A 231 1.99 -4.07 13.98
CA GLU A 231 2.44 -3.04 14.94
C GLU A 231 3.82 -2.48 14.58
N HIS A 232 4.71 -3.34 14.07
CA HIS A 232 6.06 -2.94 13.65
C HIS A 232 6.10 -2.08 12.39
N LEU A 233 5.03 -2.07 11.59
CA LEU A 233 4.99 -1.33 10.33
C LEU A 233 4.66 0.15 10.52
N VAL A 234 4.03 0.53 11.63
CA VAL A 234 3.71 1.94 11.87
C VAL A 234 4.95 2.78 12.15
N ASP A 235 5.99 2.17 12.74
CA ASP A 235 7.30 2.81 12.91
C ASP A 235 8.07 2.91 11.59
N LEU A 236 7.61 2.23 10.55
CA LEU A 236 8.17 2.27 9.22
C LEU A 236 7.40 3.33 8.42
N ASP A 237 7.88 4.58 8.46
CA ASP A 237 7.34 5.71 7.67
C ASP A 237 7.32 5.43 6.13
N MET A 238 7.89 4.30 5.73
CA MET A 238 8.01 3.73 4.37
C MET A 238 6.69 3.56 3.61
N TYR A 239 5.55 3.65 4.30
CA TYR A 239 4.25 3.38 3.74
C TYR A 239 3.35 4.61 3.57
N ASN A 240 3.69 5.71 4.23
CA ASN A 240 2.83 6.89 4.25
C ASN A 240 2.96 7.76 2.99
N ARG A 241 3.97 7.51 2.16
CA ARG A 241 4.37 8.37 1.04
C ARG A 241 4.56 7.57 -0.24
N ARG A 242 3.53 7.62 -1.10
CA ARG A 242 3.55 6.99 -2.42
C ARG A 242 4.66 7.55 -3.32
N ASP A 243 5.00 8.82 -3.14
CA ASP A 243 6.06 9.52 -3.86
C ASP A 243 7.47 8.99 -3.54
N GLU A 244 7.72 8.63 -2.28
CA GLU A 244 9.01 8.05 -1.86
C GLU A 244 9.16 6.57 -2.29
N CYS A 245 8.05 5.91 -2.62
CA CYS A 245 8.06 4.50 -3.00
C CYS A 245 8.84 4.22 -4.29
N HIS A 246 8.88 5.17 -5.23
CA HIS A 246 9.61 5.01 -6.49
C HIS A 246 11.13 4.82 -6.31
N ASP A 247 11.67 5.35 -5.21
CA ASP A 247 13.11 5.30 -4.91
C ASP A 247 13.47 4.13 -3.98
N ARG A 248 12.50 3.29 -3.60
CA ARG A 248 12.72 2.17 -2.70
C ARG A 248 13.50 1.04 -3.38
N LEU A 249 14.61 0.65 -2.77
CA LEU A 249 15.49 -0.40 -3.28
C LEU A 249 14.81 -1.76 -3.42
N ASP A 250 13.87 -2.12 -2.53
CA ASP A 250 13.14 -3.37 -2.63
C ASP A 250 12.16 -3.37 -3.81
N VAL A 251 11.48 -2.25 -4.07
CA VAL A 251 10.58 -2.05 -5.23
C VAL A 251 11.38 -2.11 -6.53
N LEU A 252 12.50 -1.38 -6.57
CA LEU A 252 13.41 -1.37 -7.73
C LEU A 252 14.00 -2.76 -7.97
N ALA A 253 14.51 -3.42 -6.93
CA ALA A 253 15.05 -4.78 -7.05
C ALA A 253 13.98 -5.80 -7.48
N PHE A 254 12.74 -5.63 -7.01
CA PHE A 254 11.66 -6.48 -7.49
C PHE A 254 11.41 -6.26 -8.98
N CYS A 255 11.17 -5.03 -9.41
CA CYS A 255 10.79 -4.73 -10.79
C CYS A 255 11.91 -4.89 -11.82
N ASP A 256 13.16 -4.56 -11.45
CA ASP A 256 14.31 -4.65 -12.37
C ASP A 256 14.87 -6.06 -12.50
N CYS A 257 14.64 -6.90 -11.48
CA CYS A 257 15.39 -8.13 -11.33
C CYS A 257 14.50 -9.34 -11.02
N VAL A 258 13.76 -9.34 -9.92
CA VAL A 258 12.96 -10.51 -9.52
C VAL A 258 11.84 -10.77 -10.53
N CYS A 259 11.11 -9.73 -10.88
CA CYS A 259 9.88 -9.80 -11.66
C CYS A 259 10.10 -10.40 -13.08
N PRO A 260 11.10 -9.96 -13.87
CA PRO A 260 11.42 -10.60 -15.16
C PRO A 260 11.86 -12.06 -15.04
N GLY A 261 12.49 -12.41 -13.91
CA GLY A 261 13.09 -13.71 -13.68
C GLY A 261 12.16 -14.81 -13.16
N MET A 262 11.04 -14.42 -12.56
CA MET A 262 10.16 -15.32 -11.83
C MET A 262 9.08 -15.98 -12.70
N SER A 263 9.02 -15.68 -14.00
CA SER A 263 8.17 -16.41 -14.95
C SER A 263 8.40 -17.94 -14.91
N TYR A 264 9.59 -18.38 -14.47
CA TYR A 264 9.96 -19.77 -14.31
C TYR A 264 9.28 -20.48 -13.12
N VAL A 265 8.98 -19.76 -12.03
CA VAL A 265 8.43 -20.37 -10.80
C VAL A 265 7.04 -20.95 -11.04
N ASN A 266 6.25 -20.32 -11.92
CA ASN A 266 4.93 -20.81 -12.30
C ASN A 266 4.98 -22.14 -13.09
N GLU A 267 6.14 -22.51 -13.68
CA GLU A 267 6.29 -23.77 -14.41
C GLU A 267 6.55 -24.99 -13.50
N LEU A 268 6.90 -24.77 -12.23
CA LEU A 268 7.32 -25.84 -11.31
C LEU A 268 6.14 -26.65 -10.72
N GLY A 269 4.90 -26.27 -11.02
CA GLY A 269 3.71 -27.09 -10.74
C GLY A 269 3.29 -27.16 -9.27
N ILE A 270 3.87 -26.35 -8.39
CA ILE A 270 3.42 -26.17 -7.01
C ILE A 270 2.41 -25.01 -7.01
N THR A 271 1.12 -25.35 -6.89
CA THR A 271 0.01 -24.42 -7.16
C THR A 271 -0.08 -23.24 -6.21
N ASP A 272 0.54 -23.32 -5.03
CA ASP A 272 0.31 -22.36 -3.95
C ASP A 272 1.55 -21.49 -3.65
N CYS A 273 2.72 -21.87 -4.17
CA CYS A 273 3.96 -21.15 -3.88
C CYS A 273 3.99 -19.71 -4.38
N PRO A 274 3.44 -19.33 -5.54
CA PRO A 274 3.61 -17.96 -6.00
C PRO A 274 2.94 -16.94 -5.06
N THR A 275 1.73 -17.22 -4.54
CA THR A 275 1.07 -16.33 -3.56
C THR A 275 1.84 -16.26 -2.23
N ILE A 276 2.37 -17.39 -1.75
CA ILE A 276 3.17 -17.43 -0.52
C ILE A 276 4.46 -16.64 -0.71
N VAL A 277 5.11 -16.79 -1.87
CA VAL A 277 6.32 -16.06 -2.25
C VAL A 277 6.04 -14.56 -2.39
N ASP A 278 4.97 -14.16 -3.08
CA ASP A 278 4.54 -12.77 -3.22
C ASP A 278 4.35 -12.11 -1.86
N ASN A 279 3.52 -12.73 -1.02
CA ASN A 279 3.25 -12.22 0.31
C ASN A 279 4.52 -12.18 1.16
N TYR A 280 5.38 -13.19 1.08
CA TYR A 280 6.63 -13.18 1.82
C TYR A 280 7.59 -12.08 1.35
N LEU A 281 7.77 -11.91 0.03
CA LEU A 281 8.69 -10.93 -0.54
C LEU A 281 8.26 -9.49 -0.26
N LEU A 282 6.96 -9.22 -0.36
CA LEU A 282 6.38 -7.89 -0.18
C LEU A 282 6.15 -7.56 1.29
N PHE A 283 5.71 -8.53 2.10
CA PHE A 283 5.16 -8.25 3.42
C PHE A 283 5.85 -9.02 4.55
N GLY A 284 6.15 -10.30 4.35
CA GLY A 284 6.82 -11.12 5.37
C GLY A 284 8.19 -10.59 5.77
N ARG A 285 8.94 -10.08 4.80
CA ARG A 285 10.26 -9.49 5.04
C ARG A 285 10.18 -8.18 5.80
N LEU A 286 9.08 -7.44 5.69
CA LEU A 286 8.85 -6.19 6.42
C LEU A 286 8.42 -6.42 7.88
N GLY A 287 8.36 -7.69 8.33
CA GLY A 287 8.13 -8.04 9.71
C GLY A 287 6.66 -8.33 10.05
N ILE A 288 5.79 -8.49 9.05
CA ILE A 288 4.40 -8.90 9.28
C ILE A 288 4.39 -10.27 9.96
N ALA A 289 3.68 -10.34 11.08
CA ALA A 289 3.58 -11.56 11.87
C ALA A 289 2.97 -12.70 11.03
N ASN A 290 3.46 -13.93 11.24
CA ASN A 290 2.94 -15.15 10.61
C ASN A 290 3.02 -15.22 9.06
N THR A 291 3.68 -14.25 8.42
CA THR A 291 4.02 -14.31 7.00
C THR A 291 5.44 -14.87 6.84
N SER A 292 5.55 -16.18 6.77
CA SER A 292 6.80 -16.90 6.48
C SER A 292 6.70 -17.62 5.15
N LEU A 293 7.84 -17.75 4.48
CA LEU A 293 7.96 -18.64 3.33
C LEU A 293 7.78 -20.10 3.79
N ASP A 294 6.95 -20.85 3.08
CA ASP A 294 6.80 -22.28 3.31
C ASP A 294 8.11 -22.99 2.92
N ALA A 295 8.52 -23.98 3.71
CA ALA A 295 9.71 -24.80 3.42
C ALA A 295 9.60 -25.52 2.07
N LEU A 296 8.37 -25.74 1.57
CA LEU A 296 8.12 -26.29 0.24
C LEU A 296 8.26 -25.30 -0.91
N CYS A 297 8.38 -23.99 -0.63
CA CYS A 297 8.55 -22.93 -1.62
C CYS A 297 9.94 -22.28 -1.57
N GLU A 298 10.71 -22.60 -0.53
CA GLU A 298 12.04 -22.05 -0.28
C GLU A 298 13.08 -22.51 -1.31
N PRO A 299 13.19 -23.80 -1.66
CA PRO A 299 14.13 -24.23 -2.70
C PRO A 299 13.90 -23.54 -4.05
N GLU A 300 12.64 -23.36 -4.44
CA GLU A 300 12.22 -22.82 -5.73
C GLU A 300 12.54 -21.32 -5.84
N ILE A 301 12.27 -20.55 -4.78
CA ILE A 301 12.64 -19.13 -4.76
C ILE A 301 14.16 -18.97 -4.75
N CYS A 302 14.87 -19.86 -4.06
CA CYS A 302 16.33 -19.80 -3.99
C CYS A 302 16.97 -20.13 -5.33
N GLU A 303 16.48 -21.14 -6.04
CA GLU A 303 16.87 -21.45 -7.40
C GLU A 303 16.59 -20.28 -8.34
N ALA A 304 15.40 -19.65 -8.20
CA ALA A 304 15.08 -18.46 -8.95
C ALA A 304 16.08 -17.32 -8.68
N PHE A 305 16.39 -17.01 -7.42
CA PHE A 305 17.37 -15.99 -7.07
C PHE A 305 18.78 -16.29 -7.57
N SER A 306 19.24 -17.53 -7.45
CA SER A 306 20.54 -17.97 -7.92
C SER A 306 20.68 -17.84 -9.44
N SER A 307 19.62 -18.22 -10.18
CA SER A 307 19.59 -18.07 -11.64
C SER A 307 19.60 -16.60 -12.07
N GLN A 308 18.87 -15.74 -11.35
CA GLN A 308 18.71 -14.33 -11.69
C GLN A 308 19.90 -13.48 -11.27
N ARG A 309 20.61 -13.84 -10.20
CA ARG A 309 21.81 -13.14 -9.71
C ARG A 309 22.87 -12.91 -10.79
N LEU A 310 22.98 -13.83 -11.74
CA LEU A 310 23.95 -13.76 -12.84
C LEU A 310 23.49 -12.87 -14.01
N SER A 311 22.24 -12.43 -14.01
CA SER A 311 21.74 -11.50 -15.02
C SER A 311 22.30 -10.09 -14.80
N ASP A 312 22.56 -9.38 -15.90
CA ASP A 312 23.11 -8.03 -15.85
C ASP A 312 22.16 -7.05 -15.13
N SER A 313 20.85 -7.27 -15.19
CA SER A 313 19.84 -6.44 -14.52
C SER A 313 19.78 -6.66 -13.00
N CYS A 314 20.18 -7.83 -12.52
CA CYS A 314 20.21 -8.17 -11.09
C CYS A 314 21.56 -7.95 -10.42
N ARG A 315 22.58 -7.55 -11.17
CA ARG A 315 23.94 -7.47 -10.63
C ARG A 315 24.05 -6.53 -9.43
N ASP A 316 23.29 -5.44 -9.45
CA ASP A 316 23.31 -4.42 -8.41
C ASP A 316 22.43 -4.76 -7.20
N THR A 317 21.46 -5.67 -7.35
CA THR A 317 20.56 -6.07 -6.26
C THR A 317 21.22 -7.06 -5.29
N ARG A 318 22.36 -7.65 -5.69
CA ARG A 318 23.11 -8.65 -4.92
C ARG A 318 22.21 -9.77 -4.40
N LEU A 319 21.42 -10.34 -5.31
CA LEU A 319 20.60 -11.52 -4.98
C LEU A 319 21.48 -12.62 -4.35
N PRO A 320 20.93 -13.37 -3.38
CA PRO A 320 21.64 -14.52 -2.84
C PRO A 320 21.78 -15.64 -3.88
N GLY A 321 22.88 -16.38 -3.82
CA GLY A 321 22.95 -17.71 -4.44
C GLY A 321 22.08 -18.74 -3.71
N ASP A 322 21.94 -19.95 -4.26
CA ASP A 322 21.07 -21.01 -3.69
C ASP A 322 21.35 -21.27 -2.20
N LEU A 323 22.63 -21.53 -1.88
CA LEU A 323 23.07 -21.80 -0.52
C LEU A 323 22.90 -20.57 0.37
N GLU A 324 23.18 -19.37 -0.15
CA GLU A 324 23.00 -18.12 0.60
C GLU A 324 21.52 -17.86 0.90
N CYS A 325 20.63 -18.22 -0.02
CA CYS A 325 19.19 -18.03 0.13
C CYS A 325 18.61 -18.99 1.17
N LEU A 326 18.96 -20.28 1.07
CA LEU A 326 18.60 -21.31 2.06
C LEU A 326 19.22 -21.03 3.44
N ALA A 327 20.43 -20.46 3.45
CA ALA A 327 21.11 -19.99 4.66
C ALA A 327 20.49 -18.72 5.24
N MET A 328 19.94 -17.86 4.39
CA MET A 328 19.45 -16.55 4.80
C MET A 328 18.16 -16.63 5.57
N GLN A 329 17.32 -17.65 5.34
CA GLN A 329 15.97 -17.78 5.89
C GLN A 329 15.35 -16.40 6.15
N LEU A 330 15.21 -15.60 5.06
CA LEU A 330 15.48 -14.16 5.07
C LEU A 330 14.99 -13.48 6.36
N PRO A 331 15.89 -12.79 7.11
CA PRO A 331 15.53 -12.19 8.39
C PRO A 331 14.30 -11.31 8.26
N LYS A 332 13.47 -11.33 9.29
CA LYS A 332 12.53 -10.22 9.51
C LYS A 332 13.35 -8.94 9.53
N VAL A 333 13.02 -7.96 8.69
CA VAL A 333 13.62 -6.63 8.75
C VAL A 333 13.19 -6.04 10.10
N LEU A 334 14.05 -6.20 11.11
CA LEU A 334 13.75 -5.68 12.43
C LEU A 334 13.78 -4.14 12.37
N PRO A 335 12.83 -3.45 13.02
CA PRO A 335 12.72 -1.99 12.98
C PRO A 335 13.91 -1.25 13.60
N GLN A 336 14.81 -1.96 14.32
CA GLN A 336 15.99 -1.37 14.95
C GLN A 336 17.19 -1.30 14.02
N ASN A 337 17.36 -0.16 13.34
CA ASN A 337 18.58 0.53 12.87
C ASN A 337 19.76 -0.24 12.24
N SER A 338 19.72 -1.56 12.07
CA SER A 338 20.71 -2.30 11.29
C SER A 338 19.97 -3.22 10.34
N PRO A 339 19.84 -2.85 9.05
CA PRO A 339 19.10 -3.64 8.05
C PRO A 339 19.61 -5.07 7.91
N CYS A 340 20.84 -5.32 8.37
CA CYS A 340 21.43 -6.63 8.44
C CYS A 340 21.94 -6.91 9.86
N PRO A 341 21.29 -7.82 10.61
CA PRO A 341 21.64 -8.12 11.99
C PRO A 341 23.13 -8.45 12.17
N TRP A 342 23.73 -9.10 11.16
CA TRP A 342 25.13 -9.55 11.18
C TRP A 342 26.17 -8.47 10.99
N LEU A 343 25.75 -7.22 10.71
CA LEU A 343 26.65 -6.08 10.77
C LEU A 343 27.01 -5.71 12.21
N ASN A 344 26.22 -6.18 13.18
CA ASN A 344 26.48 -6.03 14.60
C ASN A 344 26.77 -7.38 15.25
N HIS A 345 27.65 -7.38 16.24
CA HIS A 345 27.86 -8.53 17.10
C HIS A 345 26.78 -8.61 18.20
N SER A 346 26.61 -9.76 18.84
CA SER A 346 25.64 -10.00 19.92
C SER A 346 25.89 -9.14 21.17
N GLY A 347 27.10 -8.58 21.31
CA GLY A 347 27.52 -7.77 22.46
C GLY A 347 28.05 -8.61 23.63
N GLU A 348 27.97 -9.93 23.54
CA GLU A 348 28.40 -10.86 24.59
C GLU A 348 29.48 -11.80 24.07
N VAL A 349 30.44 -12.12 24.94
CA VAL A 349 31.55 -13.02 24.62
C VAL A 349 31.02 -14.45 24.56
N ASN A 350 31.36 -15.17 23.49
CA ASN A 350 30.91 -16.54 23.20
C ASN A 350 29.41 -16.73 22.99
N VAL A 351 28.62 -15.65 22.87
CA VAL A 351 27.17 -15.77 22.62
C VAL A 351 26.87 -15.46 21.17
N LEU A 352 26.23 -16.40 20.47
CA LEU A 352 25.62 -16.18 19.17
C LEU A 352 24.16 -15.73 19.35
N GLU A 353 23.67 -14.95 18.39
CA GLU A 353 22.24 -14.71 18.22
C GLU A 353 21.84 -15.28 16.87
N CYS A 354 20.85 -16.16 16.83
CA CYS A 354 20.37 -16.81 15.62
C CYS A 354 19.23 -15.99 14.97
N LEU A 355 18.86 -16.31 13.74
CA LEU A 355 17.89 -15.54 12.93
C LEU A 355 16.44 -15.61 13.45
N ASP A 356 16.12 -16.60 14.29
CA ASP A 356 14.86 -16.66 15.03
C ASP A 356 14.89 -15.90 16.38
N GLY A 357 16.03 -15.28 16.74
CA GLY A 357 16.26 -14.60 18.01
C GLY A 357 16.78 -15.50 19.14
N HIS A 358 16.98 -16.80 18.89
CA HIS A 358 17.59 -17.70 19.86
C HIS A 358 19.03 -17.25 20.19
N ARG A 359 19.42 -17.35 21.46
CA ARG A 359 20.76 -16.99 21.93
C ARG A 359 21.43 -18.23 22.49
N CYS A 360 22.58 -18.58 21.96
CA CYS A 360 23.31 -19.78 22.35
C CYS A 360 24.76 -19.47 22.74
N ASP A 361 25.25 -20.14 23.78
CA ASP A 361 26.66 -20.04 24.22
C ASP A 361 27.49 -21.09 23.49
N ILE A 362 28.46 -20.62 22.69
CA ILE A 362 29.37 -21.44 21.89
C ILE A 362 30.10 -22.48 22.75
N ASN A 363 30.39 -22.19 24.02
CA ASN A 363 31.09 -23.14 24.90
C ASN A 363 30.19 -24.27 25.38
N ALA A 364 28.90 -24.01 25.54
CA ALA A 364 27.94 -24.98 26.04
C ALA A 364 27.30 -25.80 24.91
N GLU A 365 26.96 -25.13 23.81
CA GLU A 365 26.15 -25.68 22.71
C GLU A 365 26.94 -25.91 21.42
N GLY A 366 28.14 -25.32 21.31
CA GLY A 366 28.99 -25.41 20.13
C GLY A 366 28.67 -24.35 19.07
N TRP A 367 29.51 -24.33 18.02
CA TRP A 367 29.38 -23.36 16.92
C TRP A 367 28.16 -23.60 16.01
N SER A 368 27.66 -24.84 15.97
CA SER A 368 26.49 -25.24 15.17
C SER A 368 25.15 -25.01 15.90
N CYS A 369 25.14 -24.30 17.03
CA CYS A 369 23.90 -24.08 17.78
C CYS A 369 22.82 -23.38 16.95
N CYS A 370 23.19 -22.55 15.97
CA CYS A 370 22.22 -21.89 15.11
C CYS A 370 21.70 -22.73 13.93
N GLU A 371 22.19 -23.95 13.73
CA GLU A 371 21.86 -24.77 12.55
C GLU A 371 20.36 -25.09 12.49
N ASN A 372 19.75 -25.36 13.65
CA ASN A 372 18.31 -25.57 13.80
C ASN A 372 17.53 -24.29 14.14
N HIS A 373 18.22 -23.16 14.24
CA HIS A 373 17.68 -21.84 14.61
C HIS A 373 17.84 -20.83 13.46
N ARG A 374 17.67 -21.32 12.24
CA ARG A 374 17.66 -20.50 11.01
C ARG A 374 19.00 -19.88 10.63
N GLY A 375 20.11 -20.35 11.21
CA GLY A 375 21.44 -19.78 10.99
C GLY A 375 21.74 -18.57 11.87
N ARG A 376 22.97 -18.08 11.78
CA ARG A 376 23.49 -17.01 12.65
C ARG A 376 22.98 -15.65 12.20
N ALA A 377 22.39 -14.89 13.12
CA ALA A 377 22.04 -13.49 12.93
C ALA A 377 23.17 -12.55 13.38
N LYS A 378 23.78 -12.81 14.54
CA LYS A 378 24.90 -12.02 15.06
C LYS A 378 26.03 -12.91 15.51
N CYS A 379 27.24 -12.46 15.20
CA CYS A 379 28.47 -13.06 15.67
C CYS A 379 28.78 -12.65 17.12
N PRO A 380 29.60 -13.41 17.86
CA PRO A 380 29.88 -13.09 19.26
C PRO A 380 30.86 -11.91 19.34
N ALA A 381 30.90 -11.21 20.48
CA ALA A 381 31.68 -9.96 20.61
C ALA A 381 33.18 -10.10 20.30
N GLN A 382 33.77 -11.27 20.57
CA GLN A 382 35.18 -11.55 20.31
C GLN A 382 35.51 -11.92 18.85
N LEU A 383 34.50 -12.22 18.03
CA LEU A 383 34.63 -12.52 16.60
C LEU A 383 33.55 -11.75 15.84
N PRO A 384 33.58 -10.40 15.87
CA PRO A 384 32.41 -9.59 15.59
C PRO A 384 32.01 -9.55 14.11
N ILE A 385 32.90 -9.96 13.20
CA ILE A 385 32.68 -9.87 11.76
C ILE A 385 32.06 -11.17 11.25
N MET A 386 30.83 -11.09 10.74
CA MET A 386 30.25 -12.18 9.94
C MET A 386 30.84 -12.13 8.53
N CYS A 387 31.51 -13.18 8.10
CA CYS A 387 32.14 -13.26 6.78
C CYS A 387 31.13 -13.60 5.69
N ASP A 388 31.47 -13.29 4.45
CA ASP A 388 30.77 -13.75 3.24
C ASP A 388 30.98 -15.25 2.92
N THR A 389 31.73 -15.97 3.77
CA THR A 389 32.05 -17.39 3.61
C THR A 389 31.26 -18.26 4.59
N LEU A 390 30.79 -19.41 4.12
CA LEU A 390 30.15 -20.45 4.93
C LEU A 390 31.23 -21.33 5.61
N CYS A 391 31.05 -21.74 6.87
CA CYS A 391 32.03 -22.64 7.53
C CYS A 391 31.48 -23.78 8.39
N SER A 392 30.17 -23.93 8.54
CA SER A 392 29.60 -25.12 9.18
C SER A 392 28.26 -25.43 8.51
N GLY A 393 28.24 -26.45 7.67
CA GLY A 393 27.07 -26.78 6.85
C GLY A 393 26.83 -25.84 5.67
N ILE A 394 25.69 -26.05 5.01
CA ILE A 394 25.24 -25.24 3.87
C ILE A 394 24.52 -23.95 4.29
N THR A 395 24.28 -23.75 5.60
CA THR A 395 23.38 -22.70 6.12
C THR A 395 24.03 -21.65 7.02
N GLU A 396 25.28 -21.79 7.47
CA GLU A 396 25.89 -20.85 8.43
C GLU A 396 27.14 -20.12 7.92
N TYR A 397 27.11 -18.79 8.07
CA TYR A 397 28.25 -17.91 7.81
C TYR A 397 29.25 -17.87 8.96
N CYS A 398 30.52 -17.64 8.62
CA CYS A 398 31.59 -17.58 9.59
C CYS A 398 31.58 -16.33 10.44
N CYS A 399 32.03 -16.46 11.68
CA CYS A 399 32.40 -15.35 12.53
C CYS A 399 33.93 -15.31 12.65
N ARG A 400 34.54 -14.15 12.36
CA ARG A 400 35.99 -13.95 12.38
C ARG A 400 36.36 -12.62 13.03
N GLN A 401 37.65 -12.42 13.27
CA GLN A 401 38.16 -11.11 13.68
C GLN A 401 38.18 -10.14 12.49
N GLU A 402 38.25 -8.85 12.81
CA GLU A 402 38.38 -7.81 11.80
C GLU A 402 39.67 -8.01 10.97
N GLY A 403 39.52 -8.00 9.64
CA GLY A 403 40.62 -8.23 8.70
C GLY A 403 40.93 -9.69 8.36
N GLU A 404 40.33 -10.67 9.03
CA GLU A 404 40.56 -12.10 8.71
C GLU A 404 39.72 -12.62 7.53
N CYS A 405 38.64 -11.91 7.17
CA CYS A 405 37.77 -12.26 6.04
C CYS A 405 37.09 -11.03 5.45
N SER A 406 36.49 -11.19 4.27
CA SER A 406 35.60 -10.19 3.70
C SER A 406 34.28 -10.16 4.48
N PRO A 407 33.87 -9.01 5.03
CA PRO A 407 32.61 -8.91 5.76
C PRO A 407 31.43 -9.20 4.82
N ARG A 408 30.45 -9.91 5.34
CA ARG A 408 29.19 -10.21 4.64
C ARG A 408 28.47 -8.91 4.34
N GLY A 409 28.29 -8.64 3.04
CA GLY A 409 27.48 -7.51 2.60
C GLY A 409 26.04 -7.64 3.09
N CYS A 410 25.35 -6.49 3.20
CA CYS A 410 23.92 -6.48 3.40
C CYS A 410 23.23 -6.52 2.02
N PRO A 411 22.51 -7.60 1.64
CA PRO A 411 21.79 -7.65 0.38
C PRO A 411 20.88 -6.44 0.25
N VAL A 412 20.85 -5.82 -0.92
CA VAL A 412 20.08 -4.60 -1.19
C VAL A 412 18.60 -4.84 -0.93
N ILE A 413 18.12 -6.05 -1.21
CA ILE A 413 16.72 -6.40 -0.92
C ILE A 413 16.44 -6.25 0.59
N LEU A 414 17.40 -6.52 1.47
CA LEU A 414 17.28 -6.40 2.94
C LEU A 414 17.63 -4.99 3.47
N GLN A 415 18.11 -4.09 2.61
CA GLN A 415 18.46 -2.73 3.02
C GLN A 415 17.22 -1.83 3.10
N ARG A 416 17.00 -1.28 4.30
CA ARG A 416 15.97 -0.27 4.59
C ARG A 416 16.30 1.11 4.01
N GLU A 417 17.57 1.38 3.75
CA GLU A 417 18.01 2.74 3.45
C GLU A 417 17.46 3.20 2.09
N LEU A 418 16.44 4.07 2.17
CA LEU A 418 16.22 5.10 1.19
C LEU A 418 17.57 5.80 1.01
N PHE A 419 18.11 5.79 -0.21
CA PHE A 419 19.08 6.81 -0.56
C PHE A 419 18.31 8.13 -0.46
N TYR A 420 18.34 8.78 0.70
CA TYR A 420 18.35 10.23 0.67
C TYR A 420 19.58 10.55 -0.15
N LYS A 421 19.35 10.78 -1.45
CA LYS A 421 20.30 11.43 -2.32
C LYS A 421 20.67 12.67 -1.56
N GLU A 422 21.84 12.66 -0.90
CA GLU A 422 22.38 13.84 -0.25
C GLU A 422 22.26 14.94 -1.29
N GLU A 423 21.31 15.86 -1.09
CA GLU A 423 21.16 16.99 -1.95
C GLU A 423 22.52 17.65 -1.94
N THR A 424 23.19 17.61 -3.09
CA THR A 424 24.56 18.08 -3.28
C THR A 424 24.77 19.36 -2.50
N THR A 425 25.34 19.22 -1.31
CA THR A 425 25.42 20.32 -0.35
C THR A 425 26.28 21.36 -1.02
N THR A 426 25.66 22.48 -1.35
CA THR A 426 26.37 23.61 -1.93
C THR A 426 27.34 24.07 -0.85
N VAL A 427 28.64 23.77 -1.05
CA VAL A 427 29.72 24.04 -0.11
C VAL A 427 29.70 25.53 0.26
N THR A 428 29.08 25.85 1.39
CA THR A 428 29.11 27.18 1.98
C THR A 428 30.26 27.17 2.97
N THR A 429 31.37 27.73 2.52
CA THR A 429 32.59 27.99 3.30
C THR A 429 32.23 28.72 4.60
N THR A 430 32.20 28.00 5.71
CA THR A 430 32.19 28.60 7.05
C THR A 430 33.45 28.16 7.78
N THR A 431 34.18 29.17 8.23
CA THR A 431 35.44 29.07 8.95
C THR A 431 35.16 28.63 10.39
N PRO A 432 35.74 27.52 10.90
CA PRO A 432 35.61 27.20 12.31
C PRO A 432 36.73 27.87 13.11
N GLU A 433 36.32 28.69 14.08
CA GLU A 433 37.18 29.28 15.09
C GLU A 433 37.31 28.31 16.28
N GLY A 434 38.48 27.69 16.40
CA GLY A 434 39.10 27.25 17.66
C GLY A 434 38.48 26.08 18.45
N ARG A 435 39.05 24.88 18.31
CA ARG A 435 39.74 24.15 19.42
C ARG A 435 40.28 22.77 19.02
N ALA A 436 41.48 22.50 19.55
CA ALA A 436 42.13 21.23 19.89
C ALA A 436 42.41 20.22 18.75
N ALA A 437 43.69 20.19 18.39
CA ALA A 437 44.38 19.25 17.51
C ALA A 437 43.95 17.79 17.63
N VAL A 438 43.51 17.24 16.49
CA VAL A 438 43.65 15.82 16.14
C VAL A 438 44.41 15.81 14.82
N GLU A 439 45.54 15.09 14.79
CA GLU A 439 46.39 14.91 13.61
C GLU A 439 45.65 14.06 12.57
N GLU A 440 45.17 14.68 11.48
CA GLU A 440 44.71 13.97 10.29
C GLU A 440 45.68 14.12 9.12
N GLU A 441 45.87 13.01 8.44
CA GLU A 441 46.85 12.78 7.38
C GLU A 441 46.57 13.67 6.14
N GLY A 442 47.57 14.46 5.78
CA GLY A 442 47.47 15.48 4.74
C GLY A 442 47.30 14.91 3.33
N PHE A 443 46.25 15.38 2.66
CA PHE A 443 45.99 15.16 1.23
C PHE A 443 47.06 15.87 0.37
N THR A 444 48.04 15.15 -0.17
CA THR A 444 49.08 15.74 -1.04
C THR A 444 48.63 15.77 -2.51
N LEU A 445 48.07 16.90 -2.95
CA LEU A 445 47.86 17.19 -4.37
C LEU A 445 49.21 17.47 -5.05
N ARG A 446 49.74 16.50 -5.80
CA ARG A 446 50.90 16.70 -6.68
C ARG A 446 50.46 17.38 -7.98
N LEU A 447 50.56 18.70 -8.03
CA LEU A 447 50.43 19.43 -9.29
C LEU A 447 51.72 19.31 -10.13
N PRO A 448 51.63 19.29 -11.47
CA PRO A 448 52.78 19.18 -12.37
C PRO A 448 53.79 20.32 -12.13
N GLU A 449 55.09 20.01 -12.19
CA GLU A 449 56.15 21.01 -12.12
C GLU A 449 55.94 22.10 -13.18
N GLY A 450 55.78 23.36 -12.74
CA GLY A 450 55.49 24.52 -13.60
C GLY A 450 54.06 25.09 -13.49
N SER A 451 53.13 24.39 -12.83
CA SER A 451 51.75 24.87 -12.57
C SER A 451 51.66 26.17 -11.74
N TRP A 452 52.67 26.46 -10.91
CA TRP A 452 52.77 27.70 -10.14
C TRP A 452 52.82 28.97 -10.99
N ILE A 453 53.33 28.89 -12.24
CA ILE A 453 53.38 30.02 -13.17
C ILE A 453 51.97 30.42 -13.60
N TRP A 454 51.09 29.46 -13.86
CA TRP A 454 49.69 29.71 -14.20
C TRP A 454 48.91 30.28 -13.02
N LEU A 455 49.19 29.80 -11.81
CA LEU A 455 48.60 30.32 -10.58
C LEU A 455 48.96 31.80 -10.35
N MET A 456 50.22 32.18 -10.59
CA MET A 456 50.69 33.56 -10.50
C MET A 456 50.15 34.47 -11.62
N LEU A 457 49.72 33.92 -12.75
CA LEU A 457 49.13 34.69 -13.86
C LEU A 457 47.61 34.83 -13.73
N LEU A 458 46.92 33.78 -13.30
CA LEU A 458 45.46 33.74 -13.22
C LEU A 458 44.93 34.47 -11.99
N ILE A 459 45.59 34.36 -10.83
CA ILE A 459 45.11 35.05 -9.61
C ILE A 459 45.02 36.58 -9.80
N PRO A 460 46.04 37.28 -10.32
CA PRO A 460 45.94 38.74 -10.54
C PRO A 460 44.91 39.12 -11.60
N LEU A 461 44.73 38.27 -12.63
CA LEU A 461 43.71 38.48 -13.65
C LEU A 461 42.29 38.40 -13.05
N PHE A 462 42.00 37.39 -12.23
CA PHE A 462 40.68 37.26 -11.60
C PHE A 462 40.46 38.33 -10.52
N CYS A 463 41.50 38.69 -9.76
CA CYS A 463 41.41 39.76 -8.77
C CYS A 463 41.16 41.13 -9.42
N SER A 464 41.80 41.43 -10.56
CA SER A 464 41.58 42.69 -11.28
C SER A 464 40.18 42.77 -11.90
N ILE A 465 39.65 41.67 -12.44
CA ILE A 465 38.27 41.59 -12.92
C ILE A 465 37.27 41.79 -11.77
N GLY A 466 37.48 41.12 -10.64
CA GLY A 466 36.66 41.28 -9.44
C GLY A 466 36.65 42.71 -8.90
N PHE A 467 37.82 43.36 -8.83
CA PHE A 467 37.96 44.74 -8.40
C PHE A 467 37.27 45.72 -9.36
N PHE A 468 37.36 45.50 -10.67
CA PHE A 468 36.67 46.32 -11.67
C PHE A 468 35.14 46.21 -11.55
N LEU A 469 34.62 45.00 -11.34
CA LEU A 469 33.19 44.76 -11.11
C LEU A 469 32.73 45.39 -9.79
N TYR A 470 33.54 45.32 -8.74
CA TYR A 470 33.26 45.94 -7.44
C TYR A 470 33.16 47.48 -7.55
N ILE A 471 34.12 48.14 -8.22
CA ILE A 471 34.05 49.58 -8.48
C ILE A 471 32.81 49.94 -9.31
N ARG A 472 32.48 49.13 -10.32
CA ARG A 472 31.30 49.36 -11.15
C ARG A 472 29.99 49.23 -10.34
N CYS A 473 29.97 48.36 -9.35
CA CYS A 473 28.85 48.22 -8.41
C CYS A 473 28.72 49.43 -7.48
N LEU A 474 29.85 49.92 -6.93
CA LEU A 474 29.87 51.10 -6.07
C LEU A 474 29.39 52.36 -6.79
N ASN A 475 29.82 52.58 -8.04
CA ASN A 475 29.35 53.74 -8.82
C ASN A 475 27.84 53.69 -9.09
N LYS A 476 27.26 52.51 -9.30
CA LYS A 476 25.81 52.34 -9.45
C LYS A 476 25.03 52.63 -8.17
N LYS A 477 25.63 52.42 -7.01
CA LYS A 477 25.02 52.72 -5.71
C LYS A 477 25.01 54.23 -5.45
N PHE A 478 26.09 54.92 -5.81
CA PHE A 478 26.23 56.37 -5.63
C PHE A 478 25.26 57.19 -6.50
N GLU A 479 24.93 56.72 -7.71
CA GLU A 479 23.93 57.39 -8.56
C GLU A 479 22.49 57.27 -8.03
N ARG A 480 22.18 56.27 -7.18
CA ARG A 480 20.84 56.14 -6.59
C ARG A 480 20.62 57.04 -5.37
N GLU A 481 21.68 57.44 -4.68
CA GLU A 481 21.58 58.28 -3.48
C GLU A 481 21.43 59.78 -3.79
N GLN A 482 21.71 60.25 -5.00
CA GLN A 482 21.58 61.67 -5.35
C GLN A 482 20.16 62.13 -5.76
N VAL A 483 19.13 61.29 -5.68
CA VAL A 483 17.74 61.67 -6.02
C VAL A 483 16.86 61.91 -4.78
N ALA A 484 17.36 61.66 -3.57
CA ALA A 484 16.54 61.75 -2.37
C ALA A 484 17.27 62.43 -1.22
N GLU A 485 17.50 63.74 -1.29
CA GLU A 485 17.35 64.59 -0.09
C GLU A 485 17.34 66.08 -0.43
N GLY A 486 16.22 66.71 -0.09
CA GLY A 486 16.05 68.15 -0.10
C GLY A 486 16.59 68.80 1.16
N ASP A 487 17.08 70.02 0.96
CA ASP A 487 17.60 70.99 1.92
C ASP A 487 17.02 70.97 3.34
N THR A 488 17.90 70.89 4.34
CA THR A 488 17.77 71.72 5.56
C THR A 488 19.13 72.23 6.03
N ILE A 489 19.29 73.55 5.96
CA ILE A 489 20.43 74.31 6.44
C ILE A 489 20.23 74.57 7.94
N LEU A 490 21.19 74.18 8.78
CA LEU A 490 21.25 74.64 10.19
C LEU A 490 22.61 75.26 10.51
N GLY A 491 22.57 76.55 10.80
CA GLY A 491 23.73 77.37 11.13
C GLY A 491 24.28 77.09 12.53
N MET A 492 25.60 76.97 12.62
CA MET A 492 26.33 76.86 13.88
C MET A 492 26.50 78.23 14.53
N LYS A 493 26.13 78.37 15.80
CA LYS A 493 26.52 79.50 16.64
C LYS A 493 27.23 78.99 17.89
N LEU A 494 28.48 79.43 18.08
CA LEU A 494 29.33 79.07 19.21
C LEU A 494 28.86 79.75 20.49
N ASP A 495 28.86 79.01 21.61
CA ASP A 495 28.80 79.58 22.95
C ASP A 495 30.01 79.18 23.81
N LYS A 496 30.30 80.00 24.82
CA LYS A 496 31.62 80.27 25.41
C LYS A 496 32.18 79.20 26.37
N PHE A 497 31.62 77.99 26.44
CA PHE A 497 32.02 76.98 27.44
C PHE A 497 32.05 75.53 26.91
N GLY A 498 32.90 75.24 25.92
CA GLY A 498 33.38 73.88 25.63
C GLY A 498 32.35 72.88 25.07
N PHE A 499 32.85 71.85 24.38
CA PHE A 499 32.05 70.84 23.69
C PHE A 499 31.41 69.85 24.68
N PHE A 500 30.10 69.96 24.88
CA PHE A 500 29.26 68.87 25.40
C PHE A 500 28.14 68.59 24.40
N HIS A 501 28.10 67.38 23.86
CA HIS A 501 26.96 66.89 23.08
C HIS A 501 25.82 66.53 24.05
N ALA A 502 24.99 67.52 24.39
CA ALA A 502 23.67 67.26 24.92
C ALA A 502 22.70 67.16 23.73
N TYR A 503 22.42 65.94 23.28
CA TYR A 503 21.30 65.71 22.39
C TYR A 503 20.02 65.92 23.20
N LYS A 504 19.25 66.94 22.82
CA LYS A 504 17.84 67.03 23.20
C LYS A 504 17.17 65.84 22.51
N ALA A 505 16.67 64.87 23.28
CA ALA A 505 15.90 63.77 22.73
C ALA A 505 14.78 64.36 21.87
N GLU A 506 14.92 64.17 20.56
CA GLU A 506 13.86 64.34 19.60
C GLU A 506 12.72 63.42 20.04
N ASN A 507 11.48 63.88 19.91
CA ASN A 507 10.30 63.11 20.32
C ASN A 507 10.30 61.79 19.53
N VAL A 508 10.92 60.75 20.08
CA VAL A 508 10.74 59.37 19.66
C VAL A 508 9.28 59.09 19.95
N GLU A 509 8.49 59.03 18.87
CA GLU A 509 7.15 58.45 18.92
C GLU A 509 7.29 57.14 19.69
N ARG A 510 6.65 57.10 20.86
CA ARG A 510 6.72 55.97 21.77
C ARG A 510 6.02 54.82 21.05
N GLU A 511 6.77 53.99 20.32
CA GLU A 511 6.22 52.79 19.70
C GLU A 511 5.45 52.04 20.78
N GLU A 512 4.15 51.93 20.58
CA GLU A 512 3.26 51.24 21.51
C GLU A 512 3.75 49.80 21.61
N THR A 513 4.35 49.45 22.76
CA THR A 513 4.88 48.11 23.00
C THR A 513 3.72 47.13 22.89
N LYS A 514 3.77 46.24 21.89
CA LYS A 514 2.76 45.18 21.69
C LYS A 514 2.60 44.37 22.99
N PRO A 515 1.37 43.98 23.35
CA PRO A 515 1.14 43.23 24.57
C PRO A 515 1.86 41.88 24.50
N ARG A 516 2.68 41.61 25.52
CA ARG A 516 3.37 40.33 25.70
C ARG A 516 2.59 39.47 26.67
N ILE A 517 2.33 38.23 26.29
CA ILE A 517 1.60 37.24 27.08
C ILE A 517 2.56 36.10 27.42
N CYS A 518 2.52 35.64 28.67
CA CYS A 518 3.32 34.50 29.11
C CYS A 518 2.44 33.25 29.12
N ILE A 519 2.79 32.26 28.30
CA ILE A 519 2.18 30.94 28.23
C ILE A 519 3.04 29.98 29.04
N VAL A 520 2.46 29.30 30.02
CA VAL A 520 3.18 28.35 30.88
C VAL A 520 2.70 26.93 30.58
N MET A 521 3.63 26.08 30.17
CA MET A 521 3.36 24.68 29.83
C MET A 521 3.93 23.80 30.93
N SER A 522 3.08 22.96 31.52
CA SER A 522 3.47 22.09 32.63
C SER A 522 4.44 21.01 32.19
N GLU A 523 4.27 20.45 30.99
CA GLU A 523 5.12 19.42 30.40
C GLU A 523 5.17 19.64 28.88
N LEU A 524 6.33 19.41 28.25
CA LEU A 524 6.47 19.39 26.79
C LEU A 524 6.37 17.92 26.32
N PRO A 525 5.58 17.61 25.27
CA PRO A 525 5.37 16.24 24.82
C PRO A 525 6.70 15.58 24.42
N GLU A 526 6.86 14.29 24.71
CA GLU A 526 8.08 13.49 24.45
C GLU A 526 8.26 13.11 22.97
N SER A 527 7.19 13.09 22.19
CA SER A 527 7.19 12.99 20.72
C SER A 527 6.70 14.31 20.10
N ARG A 528 7.24 14.69 18.93
CA ARG A 528 6.81 15.91 18.20
C ARG A 528 5.34 15.79 17.75
N PRO A 529 4.61 16.89 17.48
CA PRO A 529 4.95 18.32 17.66
C PRO A 529 4.34 18.94 18.94
N LEU A 530 4.73 20.19 19.28
CA LEU A 530 4.24 21.01 20.41
C LEU A 530 2.74 21.35 20.36
N GLY A 531 1.96 20.69 19.49
CA GLY A 531 0.60 21.09 19.18
C GLY A 531 0.52 22.45 18.47
N LEU A 532 1.59 22.88 17.79
CA LEU A 532 1.65 24.13 17.02
C LEU A 532 2.29 23.85 15.64
N GLU A 533 1.76 24.48 14.60
CA GLU A 533 2.45 24.63 13.31
C GLU A 533 3.02 26.05 13.25
N LEU A 534 4.34 26.15 13.04
CA LEU A 534 5.08 27.41 13.06
C LEU A 534 5.58 27.76 11.66
N MET A 535 5.51 29.04 11.30
CA MET A 535 6.25 29.64 10.20
C MET A 535 7.23 30.64 10.80
N GLU A 536 8.52 30.26 10.83
CA GLU A 536 9.55 30.91 11.63
C GLU A 536 9.16 30.96 13.13
N LEU A 537 8.97 32.15 13.70
CA LEU A 537 8.57 32.35 15.10
C LEU A 537 7.06 32.53 15.28
N ARG A 538 6.29 32.54 14.19
CA ARG A 538 4.84 32.82 14.21
C ARG A 538 4.04 31.52 14.18
N VAL A 539 3.04 31.44 15.05
CA VAL A 539 2.06 30.35 15.07
C VAL A 539 1.08 30.52 13.90
N VAL A 540 1.09 29.58 12.96
CA VAL A 540 0.16 29.56 11.81
C VAL A 540 -1.06 28.69 12.12
N ARG A 541 -0.87 27.61 12.89
CA ARG A 541 -1.95 26.72 13.32
C ARG A 541 -1.75 26.28 14.75
N VAL A 542 -2.85 26.12 15.48
CA VAL A 542 -2.87 25.62 16.86
C VAL A 542 -3.69 24.33 16.88
N HIS A 543 -3.09 23.21 17.28
CA HIS A 543 -3.79 21.95 17.52
C HIS A 543 -4.51 21.98 18.89
N PRO A 544 -5.46 21.07 19.17
CA PRO A 544 -6.24 21.07 20.42
C PRO A 544 -5.40 21.10 21.70
N TRP A 545 -4.25 20.43 21.69
CA TRP A 545 -3.31 20.43 22.81
C TRP A 545 -2.66 21.80 23.05
N GLY A 546 -2.22 22.49 21.98
CA GLY A 546 -1.70 23.86 22.08
C GLY A 546 -2.79 24.84 22.56
N ALA A 547 -4.02 24.71 22.06
CA ALA A 547 -5.13 25.57 22.45
C ALA A 547 -5.43 25.50 23.96
N LYS A 548 -5.29 24.31 24.57
CA LYS A 548 -5.46 24.10 26.02
C LYS A 548 -4.47 24.92 26.86
N HIS A 549 -3.30 25.25 26.32
CA HIS A 549 -2.29 26.07 26.97
C HIS A 549 -2.40 27.57 26.65
N GLY A 550 -3.43 27.98 25.88
CA GLY A 550 -3.70 29.39 25.59
C GLY A 550 -2.96 29.96 24.37
N TRP A 551 -2.39 29.09 23.53
CA TRP A 551 -1.84 29.47 22.23
C TRP A 551 -2.92 29.93 21.26
N GLN A 552 -2.62 30.94 20.45
CA GLN A 552 -3.50 31.46 19.40
C GLN A 552 -2.77 31.57 18.07
N VAL A 553 -3.52 31.45 16.96
CA VAL A 553 -3.00 31.71 15.62
C VAL A 553 -2.55 33.17 15.55
N GLY A 554 -1.34 33.39 15.05
CA GLY A 554 -0.72 34.71 14.95
C GLY A 554 0.18 35.09 16.11
N ASP A 555 0.22 34.32 17.21
CA ASP A 555 1.18 34.52 18.30
C ASP A 555 2.62 34.43 17.75
N ILE A 556 3.48 35.39 18.14
CA ILE A 556 4.90 35.40 17.79
C ILE A 556 5.72 35.06 19.03
N ILE A 557 6.49 33.98 19.00
CA ILE A 557 7.32 33.56 20.13
C ILE A 557 8.56 34.45 20.22
N VAL A 558 8.70 35.18 21.32
CA VAL A 558 9.81 36.13 21.53
C VAL A 558 10.85 35.59 22.50
N ASP A 559 10.44 34.75 23.45
CA ASP A 559 11.31 34.21 24.51
C ASP A 559 10.83 32.83 24.98
N ILE A 560 11.78 31.92 25.23
CA ILE A 560 11.57 30.66 25.96
C ILE A 560 12.42 30.66 27.23
N ALA A 561 11.77 30.43 28.38
CA ALA A 561 12.39 30.32 29.71
C ALA A 561 13.23 31.55 30.14
N GLY A 562 12.88 32.75 29.68
CA GLY A 562 13.59 33.99 29.96
C GLY A 562 14.74 34.28 28.99
N GLN A 563 14.86 33.52 27.90
CA GLN A 563 15.86 33.69 26.86
C GLN A 563 15.21 34.09 25.54
N PRO A 564 15.60 35.25 24.97
CA PRO A 564 15.01 35.71 23.72
C PRO A 564 15.40 34.81 22.56
N VAL A 565 14.47 34.64 21.62
CA VAL A 565 14.66 33.88 20.37
C VAL A 565 14.37 34.79 19.19
N SER A 566 15.26 34.83 18.20
CA SER A 566 15.11 35.68 17.01
C SER A 566 15.08 34.90 15.70
N SER A 567 15.32 33.59 15.72
CA SER A 567 15.21 32.70 14.55
C SER A 567 14.63 31.36 14.94
N PHE A 568 14.17 30.60 13.93
CA PHE A 568 13.60 29.27 14.14
C PHE A 568 14.61 28.27 14.73
N GLU A 569 15.88 28.36 14.34
CA GLU A 569 16.95 27.48 14.85
C GLU A 569 17.18 27.72 16.34
N GLN A 570 17.20 28.98 16.78
CA GLN A 570 17.30 29.32 18.20
C GLN A 570 16.08 28.84 18.98
N LEU A 571 14.89 29.02 18.42
CA LEU A 571 13.66 28.50 19.01
C LEU A 571 13.76 26.99 19.22
N TRP A 572 14.17 26.25 18.19
CA TRP A 572 14.29 24.80 18.23
C TRP A 572 15.34 24.31 19.23
N GLU A 573 16.53 24.92 19.23
CA GLU A 573 17.60 24.61 20.18
C GLU A 573 17.13 24.81 21.63
N ARG A 574 16.41 25.91 21.91
CA ARG A 574 15.88 26.20 23.25
C ARG A 574 14.80 25.21 23.66
N ILE A 575 13.91 24.80 22.76
CA ILE A 575 12.90 23.77 23.04
C ILE A 575 13.58 22.46 23.44
N GLN A 576 14.64 22.04 22.75
CA GLN A 576 15.37 20.80 23.10
C GLN A 576 16.00 20.86 24.50
N VAL A 577 16.58 22.01 24.86
CA VAL A 577 17.21 22.21 26.18
C VAL A 577 16.17 22.24 27.31
N GLU A 578 15.05 22.95 27.10
CA GLU A 578 14.02 23.13 28.14
C GLU A 578 13.03 21.95 28.21
N ARG A 579 13.06 21.01 27.25
CA ARG A 579 12.19 19.82 27.23
C ARG A 579 12.21 19.03 28.53
N ASN A 580 13.38 18.92 29.15
CA ASN A 580 13.59 18.16 30.39
C ASN A 580 13.48 19.03 31.66
N ARG A 581 12.97 20.27 31.55
CA ARG A 581 12.90 21.25 32.65
C ARG A 581 11.51 21.89 32.83
N PRO A 582 10.45 21.09 33.07
CA PRO A 582 9.12 21.63 33.34
C PRO A 582 9.07 22.47 34.63
N PRO A 583 8.22 23.52 34.71
CA PRO A 583 7.38 24.05 33.63
C PRO A 583 8.13 24.99 32.69
N VAL A 584 7.86 24.91 31.38
CA VAL A 584 8.47 25.79 30.37
C VAL A 584 7.59 27.01 30.15
N ARG A 585 8.21 28.19 30.17
CA ARG A 585 7.53 29.47 29.97
C ARG A 585 7.84 30.02 28.58
N PHE A 586 6.81 30.33 27.81
CA PHE A 586 6.91 31.00 26.52
C PHE A 586 6.40 32.43 26.68
N THR A 587 7.13 33.42 26.22
CA THR A 587 6.62 34.79 26.09
C THR A 587 6.31 35.05 24.63
N VAL A 588 5.06 35.36 24.34
CA VAL A 588 4.57 35.61 22.99
C VAL A 588 4.10 37.06 22.85
N GLU A 589 4.37 37.66 21.70
CA GLU A 589 3.73 38.90 21.28
C GLU A 589 2.45 38.55 20.56
N ARG A 590 1.31 38.92 21.16
CA ARG A 590 0.00 38.70 20.59
C ARG A 590 -0.42 39.94 19.83
N TRP A 591 -0.70 39.77 18.53
CA TRP A 591 -1.32 40.84 17.77
C TRP A 591 -2.76 40.97 18.25
N ASN A 592 -3.06 41.99 19.06
CA ASN A 592 -4.44 42.41 19.28
C ASN A 592 -4.96 42.94 17.95
N VAL A 593 -5.45 42.04 17.11
CA VAL A 593 -6.32 42.43 16.01
C VAL A 593 -7.60 42.86 16.71
N GLN A 594 -7.73 44.16 17.01
CA GLN A 594 -9.07 44.74 16.95
C GLN A 594 -9.47 44.56 15.49
N THR A 595 -10.20 43.49 15.18
CA THR A 595 -10.77 43.29 13.86
C THR A 595 -11.56 44.55 13.57
N THR A 596 -11.07 45.35 12.63
CA THR A 596 -11.88 46.42 12.10
C THR A 596 -13.09 45.74 11.45
N ALA A 597 -14.29 46.30 11.59
CA ALA A 597 -15.50 45.71 11.03
C ALA A 597 -15.39 45.46 9.50
N GLU A 598 -14.46 46.15 8.83
CA GLU A 598 -14.11 45.90 7.42
C GLU A 598 -13.27 44.63 7.23
N GLU A 599 -12.29 44.33 8.08
CA GLU A 599 -11.56 43.05 8.03
C GLU A 599 -12.44 41.88 8.48
N GLU A 600 -13.32 42.08 9.46
CA GLU A 600 -14.35 41.10 9.84
C GLU A 600 -15.33 40.85 8.68
N ALA A 601 -15.67 41.88 7.89
CA ALA A 601 -16.49 41.72 6.69
C ALA A 601 -15.74 41.03 5.54
N VAL A 602 -14.42 41.21 5.41
CA VAL A 602 -13.60 40.50 4.41
C VAL A 602 -13.39 39.04 4.79
N ILE A 603 -13.15 38.75 6.07
CA ILE A 603 -13.05 37.38 6.59
C ILE A 603 -14.43 36.68 6.52
N ALA A 604 -15.52 37.37 6.86
CA ALA A 604 -16.88 36.84 6.70
C ALA A 604 -17.31 36.71 5.22
N ALA A 605 -16.73 37.48 4.30
CA ALA A 605 -16.99 37.31 2.87
C ALA A 605 -16.19 36.15 2.24
N GLN A 606 -15.08 35.75 2.88
CA GLN A 606 -14.29 34.56 2.56
C GLN A 606 -14.76 33.32 3.31
N ASP A 607 -15.75 33.45 4.20
CA ASP A 607 -16.36 32.34 4.92
C ASP A 607 -17.09 31.40 3.91
N PRO A 608 -16.60 30.15 3.75
CA PRO A 608 -17.19 29.20 2.82
C PRO A 608 -18.67 28.89 3.11
N ASP A 609 -19.14 29.05 4.35
CA ASP A 609 -20.54 28.82 4.71
C ASP A 609 -21.48 29.92 4.17
N VAL A 610 -21.00 31.15 4.08
CA VAL A 610 -21.77 32.28 3.53
C VAL A 610 -21.91 32.13 2.01
N GLN A 611 -20.85 31.67 1.33
CA GLN A 611 -20.89 31.36 -0.10
C GLN A 611 -21.77 30.13 -0.38
N LEU A 612 -21.68 29.09 0.45
CA LEU A 612 -22.51 27.88 0.35
C LEU A 612 -24.00 28.18 0.55
N LYS A 613 -24.37 29.03 1.52
CA LYS A 613 -25.76 29.50 1.71
C LYS A 613 -26.27 30.28 0.50
N LYS A 614 -25.41 31.10 -0.12
CA LYS A 614 -25.76 31.84 -1.34
C LYS A 614 -25.95 30.91 -2.55
N GLN A 615 -25.13 29.87 -2.66
CA GLN A 615 -25.24 28.85 -3.72
C GLN A 615 -26.47 27.94 -3.53
N LYS A 616 -26.72 27.46 -2.30
CA LYS A 616 -27.93 26.69 -1.95
C LYS A 616 -29.21 27.49 -2.26
N LYS A 617 -29.21 28.80 -2.01
CA LYS A 617 -30.34 29.69 -2.34
C LYS A 617 -30.59 29.81 -3.85
N LEU A 618 -29.53 29.98 -4.65
CA LEU A 618 -29.63 30.01 -6.12
C LEU A 618 -30.11 28.68 -6.71
N VAL A 619 -29.67 27.54 -6.15
CA VAL A 619 -30.11 26.20 -6.57
C VAL A 619 -31.57 25.95 -6.19
N ALA A 620 -32.00 26.41 -5.02
CA ALA A 620 -33.41 26.33 -4.60
C ALA A 620 -34.33 27.16 -5.52
N GLU A 621 -33.91 28.38 -5.89
CA GLU A 621 -34.65 29.25 -6.81
C GLU A 621 -34.74 28.65 -8.24
N ASP A 622 -33.67 28.03 -8.76
CA ASP A 622 -33.70 27.32 -10.06
C ASP A 622 -34.60 26.07 -10.00
N ARG A 623 -34.57 25.31 -8.89
CA ARG A 623 -35.42 24.13 -8.69
C ARG A 623 -36.90 24.51 -8.63
N GLU A 624 -37.22 25.65 -8.03
CA GLU A 624 -38.58 26.20 -8.01
C GLU A 624 -39.04 26.70 -9.39
N GLN A 625 -38.14 27.30 -10.18
CA GLN A 625 -38.46 27.67 -11.57
C GLN A 625 -38.67 26.43 -12.46
N ARG A 626 -37.90 25.36 -12.27
CA ARG A 626 -38.07 24.10 -13.00
C ARG A 626 -39.33 23.32 -12.59
N SER A 627 -39.76 23.42 -11.34
CA SER A 627 -41.02 22.81 -10.89
C SER A 627 -42.22 23.55 -11.49
N LYS A 628 -42.18 24.89 -11.51
CA LYS A 628 -43.20 25.74 -12.16
C LYS A 628 -43.28 25.48 -13.66
N SER A 629 -42.16 25.27 -14.36
CA SER A 629 -42.16 24.93 -15.79
C SER A 629 -42.65 23.50 -16.09
N ARG A 630 -42.40 22.52 -15.19
CA ARG A 630 -42.95 21.16 -15.30
C ARG A 630 -44.46 21.08 -15.05
N ILE A 631 -44.99 21.92 -14.16
CA ILE A 631 -46.43 21.98 -13.91
C ILE A 631 -47.15 22.64 -15.11
N ALA A 632 -46.53 23.65 -15.73
CA ALA A 632 -47.04 24.27 -16.94
C ALA A 632 -47.05 23.31 -18.16
N SER A 633 -46.09 22.39 -18.28
CA SER A 633 -46.04 21.42 -19.38
C SER A 633 -46.99 20.24 -19.21
N LYS A 634 -47.35 19.86 -17.97
CA LYS A 634 -48.33 18.79 -17.72
C LYS A 634 -49.78 19.19 -17.97
N GLN A 635 -50.11 20.48 -18.07
CA GLN A 635 -51.47 20.94 -18.40
C GLN A 635 -51.80 20.93 -19.89
N GLN A 636 -50.85 20.60 -20.79
CA GLN A 636 -51.08 20.61 -22.24
C GLN A 636 -51.37 19.24 -22.88
N GLN A 637 -51.44 18.16 -22.11
CA GLN A 637 -51.76 16.81 -22.65
C GLN A 637 -52.83 16.12 -21.82
N GLN A 638 -54.11 16.43 -22.07
CA GLN A 638 -55.23 15.51 -21.81
C GLN A 638 -56.50 16.01 -22.52
N THR A 639 -56.83 15.37 -23.65
CA THR A 639 -58.19 15.31 -24.22
C THR A 639 -58.75 13.89 -23.98
N PRO A 640 -60.06 13.72 -23.73
CA PRO A 640 -60.62 12.45 -23.25
C PRO A 640 -61.17 11.57 -24.39
N PRO A 641 -61.34 10.26 -24.13
CA PRO A 641 -62.56 9.63 -24.58
C PRO A 641 -63.29 8.82 -23.49
N THR A 642 -64.54 8.57 -23.84
CA THR A 642 -65.73 8.29 -23.05
C THR A 642 -65.97 6.79 -22.74
N THR A 643 -66.72 6.59 -21.65
CA THR A 643 -67.81 5.60 -21.38
C THR A 643 -67.56 4.17 -20.85
N ALA A 644 -68.47 3.85 -19.90
CA ALA A 644 -69.00 2.56 -19.40
C ALA A 644 -68.18 1.83 -18.30
N SER A 645 -68.60 1.89 -17.03
CA SER A 645 -69.63 1.07 -16.33
C SER A 645 -69.14 -0.34 -16.02
N ASP A 646 -68.81 -0.61 -14.74
CA ASP A 646 -69.55 -1.57 -13.88
C ASP A 646 -68.90 -1.73 -12.48
N LYS A 647 -69.78 -1.79 -11.46
CA LYS A 647 -69.48 -2.13 -10.05
C LYS A 647 -69.20 -3.63 -9.89
N PRO A 648 -68.45 -4.05 -8.87
CA PRO A 648 -69.10 -4.73 -7.72
C PRO A 648 -68.45 -4.39 -6.35
N THR A 649 -69.24 -4.04 -5.32
CA THR A 649 -69.81 -4.92 -4.27
C THR A 649 -68.84 -5.25 -3.13
N ALA A 650 -69.00 -4.52 -2.03
CA ALA A 650 -68.41 -4.81 -0.73
C ALA A 650 -69.14 -6.00 -0.06
N PHE A 651 -68.40 -6.81 0.70
CA PHE A 651 -68.94 -7.72 1.71
C PHE A 651 -68.19 -7.57 3.04
N PRO A 652 -68.87 -7.74 4.20
CA PRO A 652 -68.31 -7.50 5.53
C PRO A 652 -67.84 -8.80 6.19
N ARG A 653 -66.96 -8.71 7.19
CA ARG A 653 -66.74 -9.79 8.15
C ARG A 653 -66.90 -9.31 9.58
N THR A 654 -67.89 -9.90 10.23
CA THR A 654 -68.23 -9.86 11.64
C THR A 654 -67.39 -10.84 12.47
N LEU A 655 -67.26 -10.47 13.73
CA LEU A 655 -66.69 -11.09 14.93
C LEU A 655 -66.90 -12.60 15.17
N GLY A 656 -65.96 -13.18 15.93
CA GLY A 656 -66.12 -14.39 16.73
C GLY A 656 -64.98 -14.51 17.79
N PRO A 657 -65.28 -14.54 19.11
CA PRO A 657 -64.29 -14.43 20.20
C PRO A 657 -63.86 -15.79 20.76
N ASN A 658 -62.67 -15.86 21.39
CA ASN A 658 -62.38 -16.69 22.59
C ASN A 658 -61.01 -16.33 23.21
N ALA A 659 -61.09 -15.70 24.39
CA ALA A 659 -60.28 -15.80 25.62
C ALA A 659 -59.26 -16.96 25.71
N LEU A 660 -58.09 -16.93 26.39
CA LEU A 660 -57.39 -16.11 27.42
C LEU A 660 -56.00 -16.84 27.67
N PRO A 661 -55.10 -16.51 28.63
CA PRO A 661 -54.33 -15.27 28.82
C PRO A 661 -52.83 -15.48 29.15
N GLY A 662 -52.06 -14.39 29.13
CA GLY A 662 -51.03 -14.13 30.16
C GLY A 662 -49.57 -14.23 29.72
N MET A 663 -48.89 -13.09 29.54
CA MET A 663 -48.05 -12.49 30.59
C MET A 663 -47.54 -11.14 30.12
N ALA A 664 -47.66 -10.17 31.02
CA ALA A 664 -47.32 -8.77 30.84
C ALA A 664 -46.04 -8.44 31.61
N TYR A 665 -45.15 -7.70 30.96
CA TYR A 665 -44.22 -6.70 31.52
C TYR A 665 -43.99 -5.73 30.33
N GLY A 666 -44.27 -4.42 30.35
CA GLY A 666 -44.60 -3.50 31.44
C GLY A 666 -43.41 -2.59 31.75
N TRP A 667 -43.06 -1.68 30.83
CA TRP A 667 -42.23 -0.47 30.99
C TRP A 667 -42.61 0.46 29.81
N ASP A 668 -43.54 1.40 30.01
CA ASP A 668 -43.36 2.78 30.49
C ASP A 668 -42.88 3.72 29.36
N ASP A 669 -43.83 4.61 29.01
CA ASP A 669 -43.69 5.79 28.17
C ASP A 669 -42.56 6.68 28.69
N TYR A 670 -41.64 7.07 27.80
CA TYR A 670 -40.89 8.31 27.95
C TYR A 670 -41.07 9.14 26.69
N ASP A 671 -41.50 10.36 26.94
CA ASP A 671 -41.89 11.41 26.02
C ASP A 671 -40.83 11.68 24.94
N GLU A 672 -41.34 11.95 23.75
CA GLU A 672 -40.66 12.57 22.62
C GLU A 672 -40.16 13.96 23.04
N GLU A 673 -38.85 14.11 23.23
CA GLU A 673 -38.18 15.41 23.14
C GLU A 673 -37.41 15.46 21.81
N GLU A 674 -37.84 16.42 20.99
CA GLU A 674 -37.17 16.93 19.79
C GLU A 674 -35.72 17.32 20.12
N GLU A 675 -34.73 16.76 19.43
CA GLU A 675 -33.42 17.40 19.33
C GLU A 675 -32.85 17.23 17.90
N GLU A 676 -33.12 18.30 17.14
CA GLU A 676 -32.29 19.00 16.16
C GLU A 676 -31.24 18.23 15.35
N GLU A 677 -31.64 18.04 14.09
CA GLU A 677 -30.89 17.73 12.87
C GLU A 677 -29.74 18.72 12.62
N TYR A 678 -28.50 18.27 12.77
CA TYR A 678 -27.30 18.97 12.28
C TYR A 678 -26.70 18.24 11.07
N ASP A 679 -27.03 18.75 9.87
CA ASP A 679 -26.36 18.43 8.61
C ASP A 679 -25.10 19.29 8.47
N GLU A 680 -23.91 18.69 8.54
CA GLU A 680 -22.66 19.35 8.12
C GLU A 680 -21.89 18.47 7.13
N TYR A 681 -21.67 19.07 5.96
CA TYR A 681 -21.10 18.52 4.73
C TYR A 681 -19.61 18.88 4.67
N SER A 682 -18.74 17.92 4.38
CA SER A 682 -17.40 18.18 3.84
C SER A 682 -17.27 17.52 2.47
N ASP A 683 -17.18 18.33 1.42
CA ASP A 683 -16.69 17.90 0.11
C ASP A 683 -15.94 19.07 -0.58
N TYR A 684 -14.64 18.90 -0.77
CA TYR A 684 -13.78 19.55 -1.77
C TYR A 684 -12.82 18.44 -2.23
N SER A 685 -12.98 17.94 -3.46
CA SER A 685 -12.43 18.41 -4.74
C SER A 685 -10.91 18.24 -4.89
N GLU A 686 -10.51 17.52 -5.94
CA GLU A 686 -9.34 17.90 -6.73
C GLU A 686 -9.72 17.88 -8.21
N ASP A 687 -10.01 19.09 -8.72
CA ASP A 687 -9.90 19.48 -10.11
C ASP A 687 -8.49 20.11 -10.23
N ASP A 688 -7.57 19.49 -10.96
CA ASP A 688 -6.54 20.29 -11.62
C ASP A 688 -6.16 19.71 -12.98
N SER A 689 -6.53 20.46 -14.02
CA SER A 689 -6.17 20.17 -15.39
C SER A 689 -5.65 21.45 -16.07
N ARG A 690 -4.53 21.24 -16.78
CA ARG A 690 -3.95 22.06 -17.85
C ARG A 690 -3.11 23.27 -17.42
N ILE A 691 -1.83 23.21 -17.79
CA ILE A 691 -1.23 23.96 -18.93
C ILE A 691 0.18 23.40 -19.19
N ARG A 692 0.42 22.85 -20.40
CA ARG A 692 1.60 23.17 -21.24
C ARG A 692 1.55 22.43 -22.59
N GLN A 693 1.35 23.21 -23.65
CA GLN A 693 1.59 22.81 -25.03
C GLN A 693 3.03 23.12 -25.44
N SER A 694 3.56 22.24 -26.30
CA SER A 694 4.65 22.43 -27.26
C SER A 694 6.10 22.51 -26.75
N THR A 695 6.92 21.53 -27.13
CA THR A 695 7.94 21.68 -28.18
C THR A 695 8.61 20.34 -28.46
N THR A 696 8.31 19.76 -29.62
CA THR A 696 9.04 18.62 -30.19
C THR A 696 10.35 19.14 -30.78
N SER A 697 11.49 18.68 -30.26
CA SER A 697 12.78 18.79 -30.94
C SER A 697 13.39 17.40 -31.12
N SER A 698 13.57 17.05 -32.37
CA SER A 698 14.19 15.84 -32.87
C SER A 698 15.71 16.00 -32.94
N PHE A 699 16.48 15.06 -32.40
CA PHE A 699 17.90 14.87 -32.71
C PHE A 699 18.27 13.36 -32.55
N PRO A 700 19.36 12.88 -33.19
CA PRO A 700 19.31 11.67 -34.00
C PRO A 700 20.09 10.51 -33.39
N ALA A 701 19.74 9.31 -33.85
CA ALA A 701 20.42 8.06 -33.54
C ALA A 701 21.91 8.06 -33.94
N GLY A 702 22.79 7.99 -32.95
CA GLY A 702 24.21 7.70 -33.10
C GLY A 702 24.48 6.19 -32.96
N ARG A 703 24.74 5.51 -34.08
CA ARG A 703 25.31 4.16 -34.12
C ARG A 703 26.73 4.17 -33.56
N TYR A 704 26.97 3.49 -32.44
CA TYR A 704 28.32 3.04 -32.07
C TYR A 704 28.46 1.53 -32.36
N LYS A 705 29.29 1.21 -33.37
CA LYS A 705 29.85 -0.14 -33.58
C LYS A 705 31.19 -0.19 -32.86
N SER A 706 31.33 -1.01 -31.82
CA SER A 706 32.64 -1.43 -31.32
C SER A 706 32.85 -2.91 -31.62
N ARG A 707 33.75 -3.18 -32.57
CA ARG A 707 34.40 -4.49 -32.73
C ARG A 707 35.44 -4.61 -31.63
N PHE A 708 35.32 -5.63 -30.77
CA PHE A 708 36.46 -6.19 -30.06
C PHE A 708 36.49 -7.70 -30.31
N THR A 709 37.45 -8.11 -31.13
CA THR A 709 37.93 -9.49 -31.23
C THR A 709 38.96 -9.69 -30.13
N ALA A 710 38.69 -10.58 -29.18
CA ALA A 710 39.68 -11.05 -28.22
C ALA A 710 39.93 -12.54 -28.44
N ASN A 711 41.20 -12.89 -28.65
CA ASN A 711 41.73 -14.23 -28.77
C ASN A 711 41.62 -14.94 -27.42
N PHE A 712 41.06 -16.16 -27.41
CA PHE A 712 41.17 -17.07 -26.27
C PHE A 712 42.40 -17.97 -26.46
N GLU A 713 43.43 -17.71 -25.65
CA GLU A 713 44.55 -18.63 -25.44
C GLU A 713 44.19 -19.60 -24.30
N VAL A 714 44.26 -20.89 -24.61
CA VAL A 714 43.99 -22.01 -23.71
C VAL A 714 45.19 -22.20 -22.79
N ILE A 715 45.06 -21.84 -21.51
CA ILE A 715 46.00 -22.26 -20.46
C ILE A 715 45.46 -23.54 -19.84
N LYS A 716 46.09 -24.67 -20.17
CA LYS A 716 45.98 -25.92 -19.41
C LYS A 716 46.65 -25.68 -18.05
N LYS A 717 45.93 -25.92 -16.96
CA LYS A 717 46.50 -26.02 -15.61
C LYS A 717 46.41 -27.47 -15.15
N ASP A 718 47.56 -27.98 -14.76
CA ASP A 718 47.80 -29.33 -14.25
C ASP A 718 47.09 -29.55 -12.91
N THR A 719 46.46 -30.71 -12.78
CA THR A 719 45.82 -31.22 -11.57
C THR A 719 46.86 -31.96 -10.73
N PRO A 720 47.06 -31.65 -9.44
CA PRO A 720 47.88 -32.47 -8.57
C PRO A 720 47.09 -33.68 -8.04
N GLU A 721 47.70 -34.84 -8.23
CA GLU A 721 47.32 -36.17 -7.75
C GLU A 721 47.43 -36.21 -6.21
N ILE A 722 46.31 -36.43 -5.51
CA ILE A 722 46.27 -36.62 -4.06
C ILE A 722 46.37 -38.13 -3.79
N GLN A 723 47.46 -38.53 -3.12
CA GLN A 723 47.64 -39.85 -2.54
C GLN A 723 46.79 -39.98 -1.27
N GLU A 724 45.90 -40.97 -1.23
CA GLU A 724 45.21 -41.40 -0.02
C GLU A 724 46.03 -42.48 0.72
N ASP A 725 46.35 -42.23 1.99
CA ASP A 725 46.88 -43.24 2.92
C ASP A 725 45.74 -44.01 3.59
N PRO A 726 45.89 -45.33 3.84
CA PRO A 726 44.82 -46.18 4.39
C PRO A 726 44.63 -46.03 5.91
N PRO A 727 43.41 -46.27 6.43
CA PRO A 727 43.10 -46.12 7.85
C PRO A 727 43.68 -47.28 8.68
N LYS A 728 44.17 -46.93 9.87
CA LYS A 728 44.65 -47.87 10.89
C LYS A 728 43.48 -48.45 11.69
N GLU A 729 43.47 -49.77 11.79
CA GLU A 729 42.64 -50.55 12.71
C GLU A 729 43.15 -50.48 14.15
N GLY A 730 42.24 -50.50 15.12
CA GLY A 730 42.53 -50.93 16.50
C GLY A 730 41.69 -50.24 17.58
N GLU A 731 40.56 -50.84 17.97
CA GLU A 731 40.38 -51.58 19.25
C GLU A 731 38.91 -51.55 19.76
N PRO A 732 38.47 -52.61 20.47
CA PRO A 732 37.07 -52.90 20.71
C PRO A 732 36.58 -52.37 22.06
N SER A 733 35.34 -51.88 22.13
CA SER A 733 34.65 -51.69 23.41
C SER A 733 33.40 -52.56 23.47
N ASN A 734 33.38 -53.39 24.52
CA ASN A 734 32.30 -54.26 24.92
C ASN A 734 31.18 -53.46 25.59
N THR A 735 29.95 -53.58 25.09
CA THR A 735 28.74 -53.56 25.92
C THR A 735 27.67 -54.45 25.29
N GLY A 736 27.11 -55.35 26.09
CA GLY A 736 26.20 -56.41 25.69
C GLY A 736 24.77 -55.97 25.39
N PRO A 737 23.91 -56.93 25.02
CA PRO A 737 22.65 -56.70 24.32
C PRO A 737 21.45 -56.86 25.25
N GLU A 738 20.54 -55.89 25.29
CA GLU A 738 19.13 -56.14 25.58
C GLU A 738 18.30 -54.89 25.27
N GLU A 739 17.14 -55.11 24.67
CA GLU A 739 16.01 -54.18 24.52
C GLU A 739 16.15 -52.96 23.60
N ALA A 740 15.87 -53.16 22.31
CA ALA A 740 15.05 -52.23 21.52
C ALA A 740 14.52 -52.93 20.26
N LYS A 741 13.49 -53.75 20.45
CA LYS A 741 12.57 -54.12 19.38
C LYS A 741 11.48 -53.05 19.33
N THR A 742 11.09 -52.71 18.10
CA THR A 742 9.85 -52.03 17.65
C THR A 742 9.99 -50.55 17.26
N ILE A 743 9.56 -50.29 16.02
CA ILE A 743 9.22 -49.02 15.36
C ILE A 743 10.38 -48.33 14.60
N ALA A 744 10.74 -48.89 13.44
CA ALA A 744 11.27 -48.13 12.30
C ALA A 744 11.23 -48.96 11.00
N GLU A 745 10.03 -49.31 10.51
CA GLU A 745 9.84 -49.74 9.12
C GLU A 745 8.50 -49.21 8.60
N ARG A 746 8.52 -47.99 8.08
CA ARG A 746 7.55 -47.55 7.06
C ARG A 746 8.13 -46.35 6.31
N PHE A 747 8.03 -46.44 4.98
CA PHE A 747 8.41 -45.48 3.95
C PHE A 747 9.89 -45.44 3.57
N PHE A 748 10.27 -46.30 2.62
CA PHE A 748 10.77 -45.91 1.28
C PHE A 748 10.93 -47.18 0.43
N PRO A 749 10.16 -47.39 -0.65
CA PRO A 749 10.58 -48.31 -1.70
C PRO A 749 11.63 -47.60 -2.56
N LYS A 750 12.87 -48.11 -2.52
CA LYS A 750 13.79 -48.03 -3.64
C LYS A 750 13.18 -48.86 -4.76
N ASP A 751 12.82 -48.19 -5.85
CA ASP A 751 12.82 -48.68 -7.25
C ASP A 751 11.80 -47.85 -8.04
N MET A 752 12.26 -46.75 -8.64
CA MET A 752 11.54 -46.11 -9.74
C MET A 752 12.53 -45.86 -10.87
N GLU A 753 12.55 -46.81 -11.80
CA GLU A 753 13.23 -46.69 -13.09
C GLU A 753 12.79 -45.42 -13.83
N ARG A 754 13.77 -44.74 -14.42
CA ARG A 754 13.59 -43.62 -15.36
C ARG A 754 12.51 -43.94 -16.40
N ARG A 755 11.35 -43.30 -16.28
CA ARG A 755 10.46 -43.04 -17.42
C ARG A 755 10.79 -41.66 -17.99
N THR A 756 11.49 -41.65 -19.12
CA THR A 756 11.55 -40.48 -20.01
C THR A 756 10.15 -40.14 -20.49
N TYR A 757 9.61 -39.00 -20.07
CA TYR A 757 8.42 -38.41 -20.67
C TYR A 757 8.82 -37.68 -21.96
N GLU A 758 8.40 -38.19 -23.12
CA GLU A 758 8.39 -37.41 -24.36
C GLU A 758 7.28 -36.35 -24.28
N LYS A 759 7.66 -35.09 -24.44
CA LYS A 759 6.75 -33.92 -24.37
C LYS A 759 5.85 -33.87 -25.61
N ASN A 760 4.55 -33.66 -25.41
CA ASN A 760 3.62 -33.28 -26.47
C ASN A 760 4.03 -31.91 -27.04
N LYS A 761 4.23 -31.83 -28.35
CA LYS A 761 4.59 -30.59 -29.05
C LYS A 761 3.31 -29.85 -29.44
N VAL A 762 3.04 -28.73 -28.76
CA VAL A 762 1.96 -27.80 -29.14
C VAL A 762 2.50 -26.86 -30.21
N VAL A 763 1.82 -26.79 -31.37
CA VAL A 763 2.20 -25.89 -32.47
C VAL A 763 1.09 -24.88 -32.68
N PHE A 764 1.44 -23.60 -32.62
CA PHE A 764 0.55 -22.49 -32.93
C PHE A 764 0.63 -22.18 -34.42
N THR A 765 -0.50 -22.24 -35.11
CA THR A 765 -0.60 -21.82 -36.51
C THR A 765 -1.73 -20.83 -36.67
N ARG A 766 -1.55 -19.85 -37.57
CA ARG A 766 -2.64 -18.98 -38.02
C ARG A 766 -3.24 -19.56 -39.29
N ASP A 767 -4.56 -19.59 -39.35
CA ASP A 767 -5.26 -20.00 -40.56
C ASP A 767 -5.23 -18.90 -41.63
N ALA A 768 -5.79 -19.20 -42.81
CA ALA A 768 -5.84 -18.28 -43.95
C ALA A 768 -6.64 -16.98 -43.68
N TRP A 769 -7.31 -16.88 -42.51
CA TRP A 769 -8.07 -15.73 -42.06
C TRP A 769 -7.43 -15.03 -40.85
N GLY A 770 -6.22 -15.43 -40.46
CA GLY A 770 -5.45 -14.81 -39.38
C GLY A 770 -5.86 -15.22 -37.97
N ARG A 771 -6.73 -16.23 -37.79
CA ARG A 771 -7.11 -16.73 -36.48
C ARG A 771 -6.09 -17.73 -35.94
N SER A 772 -5.69 -17.55 -34.69
CA SER A 772 -4.77 -18.46 -33.99
C SER A 772 -5.52 -19.76 -33.66
N VAL A 773 -5.04 -20.88 -34.19
CA VAL A 773 -5.59 -22.21 -33.89
C VAL A 773 -4.52 -23.03 -33.20
N VAL A 774 -4.88 -23.59 -32.03
CA VAL A 774 -4.02 -24.49 -31.25
C VAL A 774 -4.33 -25.92 -31.68
N ARG A 775 -3.32 -26.63 -32.21
CA ARG A 775 -3.42 -28.08 -32.45
C ARG A 775 -2.51 -28.83 -31.49
N VAL A 776 -3.12 -29.67 -30.67
CA VAL A 776 -2.42 -30.68 -29.87
C VAL A 776 -2.31 -31.94 -30.73
N MET A 777 -1.09 -32.29 -31.15
CA MET A 777 -0.86 -33.57 -31.84
C MET A 777 -0.65 -34.67 -30.83
N ASN A 778 -1.59 -35.62 -30.74
CA ASN A 778 -1.42 -36.86 -29.98
C ASN A 778 -0.65 -37.89 -30.83
N PRO A 779 0.39 -38.53 -30.30
CA PRO A 779 1.11 -39.58 -31.02
C PRO A 779 0.38 -40.90 -30.84
N THR A 780 -0.43 -41.31 -31.83
CA THR A 780 -0.89 -42.70 -31.92
C THR A 780 -0.75 -43.26 -33.33
N HIS A 781 -0.09 -44.41 -33.38
CA HIS A 781 -0.03 -45.41 -34.44
C HIS A 781 0.74 -45.10 -35.73
N ARG A 782 2.00 -45.53 -35.76
CA ARG A 782 2.57 -46.23 -36.91
C ARG A 782 2.09 -47.68 -36.89
N GLY A 783 1.41 -48.09 -37.96
CA GLY A 783 1.09 -49.46 -38.31
C GLY A 783 0.75 -49.46 -39.80
N ASP A 784 1.62 -50.11 -40.57
CA ASP A 784 1.69 -50.32 -42.03
C ASP A 784 1.98 -49.12 -42.96
#